data_AF-A0A6J1N7E3-F1
#
_entry.id   AF-A0A6J1N7E3-F1
#
_cell.length_a   1.000
_cell.length_b   1.000
_cell.length_c   1.000
_cell.angle_alpha   90.00
_cell.angle_beta   90.00
_cell.angle_gamma   90.00
#
_symmetry.space_group_name_H-M   'P 1'
#
loop_
_entity.id
_entity.type
_entity.pdbx_description
1 polymer ?
#
loop_
_entity_poly.entity_id
_entity_poly.type
_entity_poly.pdbx_seq_one_letter_code
_entity_poly.pdbx_strand_id
1 'polypeptide(L)'
;MCLRSSPSSKDVDDPLIKKVRDIHTETRSSVRIVRDSRARLLEIQKKPNFTEADVNELRERNDLLIRVMERFDRVTKSLQKLVGTEVLNIKNSNDEVIQKFKPTQMDLPSYQGRTARSTEVLAPCKDSDGTCCSSLRSKSEIDLTRKLNESYDMQEKLVADNADLEVKRYILYKELMIKDQNLETCRAQIKRLQGELKLMNKETTALHERLNRNNPEGDATAIKQDLSCYPDIEIFTQDGKKIYVNNAAELLTKLDNYKDSSKDLENLLEQLENQVCDIREEMADVKAAGSACRGGGGKNICFEQPSGAPPVPPMTKSCGVCPPCPAPCNPNTPPTPAEREVQKLTIQLRQTEENFKTKVAECAVLRTDLAKKKEELEKERCQHREVQKKLRELEMKFEGLATHTNMMMGTKEQAFEQEVNVRALKQCYREARDEIDELRLLMKEQNNQLQDYRVKYLQAQQLVEEQRRQMDMMDMDNTRISEQINLEIQRIKLKFQEKLQELAPIPDLLKATQIRLKDAQQSQAIAEHNAEQLARELNSAREKVHALLHNSIKPPEKGPDRGGDEKQINLLQQRISQLTEINQSLKSDIERLKANTIRMEESVLANEKRLHEKMHECAQLGGELDRARDEAARALQRANERTDTLRKCMQTTVGELERQLAATRAQVKTAEKEREEVQNRMQCQIKRLSENFEQAQLRILGLNTQVNALRHAVSSTGEGEGDTEAQAQECTCKSFFE
;
A
#
# COMPACT_ATOMS: atom_id res chain seq x y z
N MET A 1 24.79 38.42 -54.46
CA MET A 1 26.21 38.04 -54.62
C MET A 1 26.50 36.81 -53.78
N CYS A 2 27.25 35.86 -54.32
CA CYS A 2 27.57 34.60 -53.66
C CYS A 2 28.86 34.70 -52.85
N LEU A 3 28.87 34.14 -51.64
CA LEU A 3 30.07 33.48 -51.10
C LEU A 3 29.62 32.18 -50.41
N ARG A 4 29.72 31.07 -51.16
CA ARG A 4 29.74 29.72 -50.59
C ARG A 4 31.13 29.48 -50.04
N SER A 5 31.27 29.32 -48.73
CA SER A 5 32.44 28.70 -48.13
C SER A 5 32.20 27.19 -48.07
N SER A 6 32.87 26.44 -48.96
CA SER A 6 32.82 24.98 -48.93
C SER A 6 33.48 24.45 -47.66
N PRO A 7 32.88 23.51 -46.90
CA PRO A 7 33.59 22.80 -45.85
C PRO A 7 34.62 21.85 -46.49
N SER A 8 35.85 21.86 -45.98
CA SER A 8 36.89 20.91 -46.39
C SER A 8 36.47 19.47 -46.05
N SER A 9 36.39 18.61 -47.05
CA SER A 9 35.82 17.27 -46.97
C SER A 9 36.78 16.24 -46.35
N LYS A 10 37.26 16.46 -45.12
CA LYS A 10 38.12 15.51 -44.39
C LYS A 10 37.66 15.18 -42.96
N ASP A 11 36.79 15.96 -42.34
CA ASP A 11 36.33 15.75 -40.94
C ASP A 11 34.92 15.11 -40.81
N VAL A 12 34.42 14.46 -41.88
CA VAL A 12 33.05 13.92 -41.90
C VAL A 12 32.95 12.51 -41.31
N ASP A 13 34.06 11.76 -41.29
CA ASP A 13 34.12 10.33 -40.95
C ASP A 13 34.79 10.02 -39.60
N ASP A 14 34.81 10.96 -38.65
CA ASP A 14 35.10 10.61 -37.25
C ASP A 14 33.92 9.81 -36.65
N PRO A 15 34.11 8.52 -36.28
CA PRO A 15 33.07 7.71 -35.67
C PRO A 15 32.58 8.25 -34.32
N LEU A 16 33.37 9.07 -33.62
CA LEU A 16 32.98 9.75 -32.39
C LEU A 16 31.94 10.84 -32.69
N ILE A 17 32.25 11.76 -33.62
CA ILE A 17 31.34 12.83 -34.07
C ILE A 17 30.02 12.24 -34.61
N LYS A 18 30.08 11.12 -35.33
CA LYS A 18 28.88 10.41 -35.81
C LYS A 18 28.01 9.92 -34.63
N LYS A 19 28.59 9.21 -33.65
CA LYS A 19 27.85 8.76 -32.44
C LYS A 19 27.26 9.91 -31.64
N VAL A 20 27.98 11.02 -31.47
CA VAL A 20 27.47 12.23 -30.79
C VAL A 20 26.28 12.83 -31.55
N ARG A 21 26.34 12.87 -32.88
CA ARG A 21 25.25 13.36 -33.73
C ARG A 21 24.00 12.47 -33.64
N ASP A 22 24.17 11.15 -33.62
CA ASP A 22 23.09 10.19 -33.47
C ASP A 22 22.42 10.32 -32.08
N ILE A 23 23.23 10.38 -31.00
CA ILE A 23 22.78 10.65 -29.62
C ILE A 23 21.98 11.96 -29.53
N HIS A 24 22.47 13.05 -30.14
CA HIS A 24 21.73 14.32 -30.16
C HIS A 24 20.41 14.22 -30.94
N THR A 25 20.35 13.42 -32.00
CA THR A 25 19.15 13.26 -32.83
C THR A 25 18.09 12.45 -32.08
N GLU A 26 18.47 11.36 -31.42
CA GLU A 26 17.60 10.55 -30.57
C GLU A 26 17.11 11.35 -29.34
N THR A 27 17.98 12.17 -28.74
CA THR A 27 17.62 13.09 -27.65
C THR A 27 16.58 14.12 -28.09
N ARG A 28 16.77 14.77 -29.25
CA ARG A 28 15.80 15.75 -29.79
C ARG A 28 14.44 15.11 -30.09
N SER A 29 14.43 13.89 -30.62
CA SER A 29 13.21 13.12 -30.84
C SER A 29 12.47 12.85 -29.53
N SER A 30 13.19 12.38 -28.51
CA SER A 30 12.66 12.12 -27.17
C SER A 30 12.07 13.36 -26.51
N VAL A 31 12.75 14.52 -26.61
CA VAL A 31 12.24 15.81 -26.09
C VAL A 31 10.95 16.26 -26.79
N ARG A 32 10.77 15.99 -28.10
CA ARG A 32 9.51 16.29 -28.79
C ARG A 32 8.35 15.45 -28.23
N ILE A 33 8.56 14.15 -28.03
CA ILE A 33 7.55 13.23 -27.48
C ILE A 33 7.14 13.63 -26.06
N VAL A 34 8.09 14.04 -25.21
CA VAL A 34 7.78 14.53 -23.85
C VAL A 34 6.97 15.83 -23.89
N ARG A 35 7.28 16.77 -24.80
CA ARG A 35 6.51 18.02 -24.95
C ARG A 35 5.09 17.76 -25.43
N ASP A 36 4.90 16.90 -26.42
CA ASP A 36 3.58 16.52 -26.94
C ASP A 36 2.73 15.85 -25.86
N SER A 37 3.31 14.84 -25.18
CA SER A 37 2.64 14.15 -24.08
C SER A 37 2.25 15.12 -22.96
N ARG A 38 3.14 16.03 -22.57
CA ARG A 38 2.84 17.07 -21.57
C ARG A 38 1.73 18.01 -22.01
N ALA A 39 1.70 18.43 -23.28
CA ALA A 39 0.64 19.30 -23.80
C ALA A 39 -0.73 18.61 -23.71
N ARG A 40 -0.78 17.30 -24.03
CA ARG A 40 -2.00 16.50 -24.01
C ARG A 40 -2.48 16.15 -22.61
N LEU A 41 -1.56 15.87 -21.67
CA LEU A 41 -1.87 15.75 -20.25
C LEU A 41 -2.52 17.04 -19.70
N LEU A 42 -2.01 18.22 -20.09
CA LEU A 42 -2.59 19.52 -19.71
C LEU A 42 -3.92 19.83 -20.40
N GLU A 43 -4.19 19.24 -21.57
CA GLU A 43 -5.48 19.36 -22.28
C GLU A 43 -6.55 18.49 -21.61
N ILE A 44 -6.20 17.24 -21.26
CA ILE A 44 -7.06 16.32 -20.50
C ILE A 44 -7.35 16.87 -19.10
N GLN A 45 -6.35 17.41 -18.38
CA GLN A 45 -6.53 18.00 -17.05
C GLN A 45 -7.52 19.18 -17.01
N LYS A 46 -7.75 19.85 -18.15
CA LYS A 46 -8.71 20.96 -18.25
C LYS A 46 -10.15 20.52 -18.53
N LYS A 47 -10.40 19.23 -18.82
CA LYS A 47 -11.75 18.71 -19.04
C LYS A 47 -12.48 18.64 -17.69
N PRO A 48 -13.73 19.13 -17.58
CA PRO A 48 -14.48 19.11 -16.32
C PRO A 48 -14.91 17.69 -15.92
N ASN A 49 -15.15 16.82 -16.90
CA ASN A 49 -15.50 15.41 -16.72
C ASN A 49 -14.49 14.55 -17.49
N PHE A 50 -13.97 13.50 -16.85
CA PHE A 50 -13.12 12.50 -17.50
C PHE A 50 -13.97 11.44 -18.19
N THR A 51 -13.73 11.21 -19.49
CA THR A 51 -14.33 10.09 -20.22
C THR A 51 -13.43 8.86 -20.20
N GLU A 52 -13.98 7.68 -20.49
CA GLU A 52 -13.18 6.45 -20.63
C GLU A 52 -12.10 6.57 -21.71
N ALA A 53 -12.38 7.33 -22.78
CA ALA A 53 -11.39 7.67 -23.80
C ALA A 53 -10.24 8.52 -23.25
N ASP A 54 -10.50 9.45 -22.33
CA ASP A 54 -9.45 10.23 -21.65
C ASP A 54 -8.58 9.35 -20.76
N VAL A 55 -9.18 8.40 -20.03
CA VAL A 55 -8.44 7.44 -19.19
C VAL A 55 -7.55 6.53 -20.04
N ASN A 56 -8.00 6.13 -21.23
CA ASN A 56 -7.20 5.36 -22.18
C ASN A 56 -6.10 6.22 -22.82
N GLU A 57 -6.34 7.47 -23.23
CA GLU A 57 -5.27 8.35 -23.73
C GLU A 57 -4.23 8.62 -22.61
N LEU A 58 -4.63 8.82 -21.35
CA LEU A 58 -3.72 8.94 -20.21
C LEU A 58 -2.81 7.70 -20.07
N ARG A 59 -3.37 6.49 -20.17
CA ARG A 59 -2.62 5.23 -20.13
C ARG A 59 -1.60 5.16 -21.26
N GLU A 60 -2.02 5.41 -22.50
CA GLU A 60 -1.14 5.42 -23.67
C GLU A 60 -0.01 6.46 -23.56
N ARG A 61 -0.30 7.67 -23.04
CA ARG A 61 0.74 8.69 -22.78
C ARG A 61 1.71 8.26 -21.69
N ASN A 62 1.24 7.61 -20.63
CA ASN A 62 2.10 7.09 -19.58
C ASN A 62 3.05 6.00 -20.11
N ASP A 63 2.53 5.05 -20.87
CA ASP A 63 3.33 3.98 -21.49
C ASP A 63 4.32 4.53 -22.54
N LEU A 64 3.97 5.62 -23.22
CA LEU A 64 4.88 6.33 -24.13
C LEU A 64 5.99 7.06 -23.36
N LEU A 65 5.66 7.71 -22.23
CA LEU A 65 6.64 8.39 -21.37
C LEU A 65 7.63 7.40 -20.72
N ILE A 66 7.15 6.24 -20.25
CA ILE A 66 8.01 5.17 -19.70
C ILE A 66 9.03 4.71 -20.76
N ARG A 67 8.57 4.41 -21.99
CA ARG A 67 9.45 4.03 -23.11
C ARG A 67 10.47 5.12 -23.48
N VAL A 68 10.11 6.40 -23.31
CA VAL A 68 11.03 7.53 -23.49
C VAL A 68 12.04 7.63 -22.34
N MET A 69 11.64 7.38 -21.09
CA MET A 69 12.58 7.32 -19.95
C MET A 69 13.62 6.20 -20.14
N GLU A 70 13.22 5.01 -20.55
CA GLU A 70 14.15 3.93 -20.87
C GLU A 70 15.10 4.29 -22.02
N ARG A 71 14.60 5.00 -23.06
CA ARG A 71 15.44 5.51 -24.14
C ARG A 71 16.46 6.52 -23.63
N PHE A 72 16.06 7.44 -22.74
CA PHE A 72 16.98 8.38 -22.10
C PHE A 72 18.04 7.68 -21.26
N ASP A 73 17.70 6.63 -20.52
CA ASP A 73 18.67 5.83 -19.75
C ASP A 73 19.68 5.12 -20.68
N ARG A 74 19.19 4.50 -21.78
CA ARG A 74 20.06 3.90 -22.81
C ARG A 74 21.02 4.94 -23.45
N VAL A 75 20.50 6.11 -23.81
CA VAL A 75 21.30 7.21 -24.39
C VAL A 75 22.32 7.75 -23.38
N THR A 76 21.93 7.92 -22.12
CA THR A 76 22.81 8.42 -21.04
C THR A 76 23.94 7.44 -20.76
N LYS A 77 23.65 6.13 -20.69
CA LYS A 77 24.66 5.08 -20.56
C LYS A 77 25.60 5.00 -21.77
N SER A 78 25.09 5.27 -22.98
CA SER A 78 25.90 5.37 -24.20
C SER A 78 26.86 6.58 -24.15
N LEU A 79 26.35 7.75 -23.73
CA LEU A 79 27.14 8.97 -23.57
C LEU A 79 28.21 8.83 -22.48
N GLN A 80 27.87 8.25 -21.31
CA GLN A 80 28.81 7.98 -20.23
C GLN A 80 29.94 7.05 -20.66
N LYS A 81 29.64 6.01 -21.46
CA LYS A 81 30.68 5.15 -22.06
C LYS A 81 31.57 5.92 -23.02
N LEU A 82 31.00 6.76 -23.88
CA LEU A 82 31.73 7.55 -24.86
C LEU A 82 32.71 8.53 -24.17
N VAL A 83 32.21 9.30 -23.19
CA VAL A 83 33.01 10.24 -22.38
C VAL A 83 34.06 9.48 -21.55
N GLY A 84 33.71 8.34 -20.96
CA GLY A 84 34.65 7.52 -20.19
C GLY A 84 35.81 6.97 -21.04
N THR A 85 35.54 6.55 -22.28
CA THR A 85 36.59 6.13 -23.23
C THR A 85 37.50 7.31 -23.61
N GLU A 86 36.93 8.49 -23.85
CA GLU A 86 37.71 9.68 -24.24
C GLU A 86 38.61 10.18 -23.10
N VAL A 87 38.09 10.21 -21.87
CA VAL A 87 38.87 10.57 -20.67
C VAL A 87 40.02 9.59 -20.42
N LEU A 88 39.84 8.29 -20.71
CA LEU A 88 40.91 7.31 -20.64
C LEU A 88 41.96 7.50 -21.74
N ASN A 89 41.56 7.82 -22.97
CA ASN A 89 42.49 8.16 -24.06
C ASN A 89 43.35 9.37 -23.70
N ILE A 90 42.74 10.47 -23.23
CA ILE A 90 43.45 11.68 -22.79
C ILE A 90 44.44 11.38 -21.66
N LYS A 91 44.05 10.51 -20.70
CA LYS A 91 44.94 10.11 -19.61
C LYS A 91 46.16 9.32 -20.10
N ASN A 92 45.94 8.32 -20.96
CA ASN A 92 47.02 7.52 -21.53
C ASN A 92 47.98 8.36 -22.39
N SER A 93 47.46 9.33 -23.16
CA SER A 93 48.28 10.26 -23.94
C SER A 93 49.19 11.15 -23.07
N ASN A 94 48.77 11.51 -21.85
CA ASN A 94 49.60 12.27 -20.93
C ASN A 94 50.68 11.40 -20.26
N ASP A 95 50.39 10.14 -19.95
CA ASP A 95 51.37 9.22 -19.34
C ASP A 95 52.50 8.85 -20.32
N GLU A 96 52.25 8.77 -21.64
CA GLU A 96 53.30 8.59 -22.66
C GLU A 96 54.24 9.80 -22.80
N VAL A 97 53.76 11.02 -22.54
CA VAL A 97 54.58 12.25 -22.57
C VAL A 97 55.54 12.29 -21.37
N ILE A 98 55.10 11.78 -20.21
CA ILE A 98 55.89 11.79 -18.97
C ILE A 98 57.05 10.78 -19.00
N GLN A 99 56.94 9.66 -19.73
CA GLN A 99 58.02 8.67 -19.82
C GLN A 99 59.25 9.12 -20.63
N LYS A 100 59.21 10.24 -21.36
CA LYS A 100 60.33 10.72 -22.20
C LYS A 100 61.38 11.57 -21.49
N PHE A 101 61.21 11.88 -20.19
CA PHE A 101 62.22 12.60 -19.40
C PHE A 101 62.69 11.79 -18.17
N LYS A 102 63.83 11.11 -18.30
CA LYS A 102 64.65 10.64 -17.17
C LYS A 102 65.96 11.44 -17.11
N PRO A 103 66.24 12.16 -16.01
CA PRO A 103 67.57 12.72 -15.76
C PRO A 103 68.49 11.68 -15.08
N THR A 104 69.74 11.61 -15.52
CA THR A 104 70.79 10.79 -14.92
C THR A 104 71.33 11.44 -13.64
N GLN A 105 71.67 10.63 -12.62
CA GLN A 105 72.31 11.08 -11.39
C GLN A 105 73.72 11.66 -11.64
N MET A 106 74.10 12.66 -10.83
CA MET A 106 75.49 13.02 -10.49
C MET A 106 75.47 13.70 -9.12
N ASP A 107 76.54 13.51 -8.34
CA ASP A 107 76.60 13.77 -6.90
C ASP A 107 76.80 15.24 -6.48
N LEU A 108 76.48 15.49 -5.20
CA LEU A 108 76.86 16.70 -4.45
C LEU A 108 78.40 16.75 -4.23
N PRO A 109 79.02 17.92 -4.04
CA PRO A 109 79.06 18.46 -2.67
C PRO A 109 79.08 20.01 -2.51
N SER A 110 78.57 20.44 -1.35
CA SER A 110 78.86 21.66 -0.56
C SER A 110 79.75 22.80 -1.11
N TYR A 111 79.33 24.07 -0.94
CA TYR A 111 79.93 25.00 0.06
C TYR A 111 79.13 26.32 0.27
N GLN A 112 79.44 26.99 1.39
CA GLN A 112 78.87 28.22 1.96
C GLN A 112 78.84 29.49 1.05
N GLY A 113 77.77 30.29 1.21
CA GLY A 113 77.91 31.67 1.75
C GLY A 113 77.81 32.92 0.84
N ARG A 114 77.27 33.99 1.46
CA ARG A 114 77.42 35.45 1.17
C ARG A 114 76.66 36.13 0.00
N THR A 115 75.56 36.80 0.39
CA THR A 115 75.31 38.26 0.32
C THR A 115 75.80 39.14 -0.86
N ALA A 116 74.82 39.82 -1.48
CA ALA A 116 74.70 41.28 -1.72
C ALA A 116 75.30 41.99 -2.97
N ARG A 117 74.46 42.86 -3.57
CA ARG A 117 74.75 44.04 -4.45
C ARG A 117 75.43 43.74 -5.81
N SER A 118 75.39 44.56 -6.87
CA SER A 118 74.60 45.75 -7.28
C SER A 118 74.68 45.84 -8.83
N THR A 119 73.66 46.32 -9.56
CA THR A 119 73.55 47.66 -10.20
C THR A 119 74.68 48.06 -11.19
N GLU A 120 74.31 48.74 -12.30
CA GLU A 120 75.14 49.54 -13.25
C GLU A 120 75.87 48.77 -14.41
N VAL A 121 76.20 49.33 -15.61
CA VAL A 121 75.83 50.59 -16.35
C VAL A 121 76.11 50.46 -17.89
N LEU A 122 75.45 51.33 -18.66
CA LEU A 122 75.44 51.71 -20.10
C LEU A 122 76.62 51.47 -21.12
N ALA A 123 76.20 51.36 -22.41
CA ALA A 123 76.77 51.97 -23.67
C ALA A 123 77.89 51.22 -24.50
N PRO A 124 78.23 51.67 -25.75
CA PRO A 124 77.38 51.74 -26.97
C PRO A 124 78.08 51.35 -28.33
N CYS A 125 77.37 51.50 -29.48
CA CYS A 125 77.86 51.53 -30.90
C CYS A 125 78.30 50.18 -31.56
N LYS A 126 78.28 49.96 -32.89
CA LYS A 126 77.71 50.65 -34.10
C LYS A 126 77.64 49.69 -35.32
N ASP A 127 76.76 49.99 -36.27
CA ASP A 127 76.78 49.77 -37.75
C ASP A 127 77.36 48.48 -38.40
N SER A 128 76.52 47.70 -39.11
CA SER A 128 76.63 47.47 -40.60
C SER A 128 75.68 46.39 -41.17
N ASP A 129 75.15 46.70 -42.36
CA ASP A 129 74.54 45.87 -43.42
C ASP A 129 73.53 44.75 -43.15
N GLY A 130 72.39 44.89 -43.82
CA GLY A 130 71.21 44.05 -43.66
C GLY A 130 71.16 42.79 -44.52
N THR A 131 70.17 41.95 -44.20
CA THR A 131 69.35 41.17 -45.14
C THR A 131 68.13 40.58 -44.40
N CYS A 132 66.95 40.69 -45.02
CA CYS A 132 65.70 39.94 -44.74
C CYS A 132 65.16 39.91 -43.29
N CYS A 133 64.19 40.77 -42.99
CA CYS A 133 63.41 40.72 -41.74
C CYS A 133 62.43 39.54 -41.67
N SER A 134 62.92 38.36 -41.29
CA SER A 134 62.10 37.35 -40.61
C SER A 134 62.05 37.71 -39.12
N SER A 135 60.90 38.22 -38.65
CA SER A 135 60.76 38.70 -37.26
C SER A 135 60.88 37.55 -36.25
N LEU A 136 62.09 37.38 -35.70
CA LEU A 136 62.31 36.66 -34.45
C LEU A 136 61.71 37.47 -33.30
N ARG A 137 60.39 37.33 -33.09
CA ARG A 137 59.71 37.91 -31.92
C ARG A 137 60.49 37.55 -30.66
N SER A 138 60.75 38.56 -29.83
CA SER A 138 61.49 38.37 -28.59
C SER A 138 60.78 37.34 -27.70
N LYS A 139 61.53 36.54 -26.92
CA LYS A 139 60.92 35.56 -26.00
C LYS A 139 59.89 36.21 -25.07
N SER A 140 60.13 37.46 -24.66
CA SER A 140 59.21 38.31 -23.88
C SER A 140 57.88 38.61 -24.58
N GLU A 141 57.89 38.86 -25.90
CA GLU A 141 56.69 39.16 -26.68
C GLU A 141 55.83 37.91 -26.92
N ILE A 142 56.48 36.76 -27.13
CA ILE A 142 55.81 35.45 -27.20
C ILE A 142 55.19 35.09 -25.85
N ASP A 143 55.89 35.37 -24.74
CA ASP A 143 55.39 35.11 -23.39
C ASP A 143 54.22 36.03 -23.00
N LEU A 144 54.27 37.31 -23.39
CA LEU A 144 53.16 38.25 -23.22
C LEU A 144 51.94 37.85 -24.06
N THR A 145 52.15 37.43 -25.32
CA THR A 145 51.07 36.94 -26.19
C THR A 145 50.39 35.70 -25.58
N ARG A 146 51.18 34.77 -25.01
CA ARG A 146 50.64 33.58 -24.35
C ARG A 146 49.79 33.94 -23.13
N LYS A 147 50.29 34.82 -22.25
CA LYS A 147 49.58 35.30 -21.05
C LYS A 147 48.30 36.06 -21.40
N LEU A 148 48.28 36.82 -22.50
CA LEU A 148 47.09 37.48 -22.99
C LEU A 148 46.03 36.47 -23.50
N ASN A 149 46.44 35.43 -24.23
CA ASN A 149 45.53 34.35 -24.63
C ASN A 149 45.01 33.57 -23.41
N GLU A 150 45.87 33.19 -22.46
CA GLU A 150 45.46 32.52 -21.22
C GLU A 150 44.48 33.37 -20.40
N SER A 151 44.67 34.70 -20.36
CA SER A 151 43.74 35.64 -19.73
C SER A 151 42.41 35.76 -20.49
N TYR A 152 42.43 35.65 -21.81
CA TYR A 152 41.23 35.70 -22.65
C TYR A 152 40.40 34.41 -22.52
N ASP A 153 41.04 33.24 -22.57
CA ASP A 153 40.42 31.93 -22.34
C ASP A 153 39.81 31.85 -20.93
N MET A 154 40.48 32.44 -19.92
CA MET A 154 39.95 32.54 -18.56
C MET A 154 38.75 33.48 -18.48
N GLN A 155 38.76 34.60 -19.21
CA GLN A 155 37.63 35.52 -19.29
C GLN A 155 36.42 34.87 -19.99
N GLU A 156 36.62 34.07 -21.04
CA GLU A 156 35.55 33.33 -21.71
C GLU A 156 34.93 32.26 -20.79
N LYS A 157 35.76 31.53 -20.03
CA LYS A 157 35.29 30.58 -18.99
C LYS A 157 34.46 31.28 -17.91
N LEU A 158 34.93 32.41 -17.38
CA LEU A 158 34.18 33.17 -16.37
C LEU A 158 32.84 33.70 -16.90
N VAL A 159 32.75 34.07 -18.18
CA VAL A 159 31.48 34.44 -18.82
C VAL A 159 30.55 33.24 -18.94
N ALA A 160 31.05 32.06 -19.31
CA ALA A 160 30.26 30.84 -19.38
C ALA A 160 29.75 30.38 -18.00
N ASP A 161 30.60 30.39 -16.98
CA ASP A 161 30.24 30.04 -15.60
C ASP A 161 29.21 31.02 -15.03
N ASN A 162 29.34 32.32 -15.30
CA ASN A 162 28.37 33.33 -14.85
C ASN A 162 27.00 33.16 -15.54
N ALA A 163 26.98 32.80 -16.82
CA ALA A 163 25.75 32.48 -17.54
C ALA A 163 25.05 31.21 -16.97
N ASP A 164 25.81 30.17 -16.63
CA ASP A 164 25.26 28.96 -15.98
C ASP A 164 24.75 29.24 -14.56
N LEU A 165 25.47 30.07 -13.78
CA LEU A 165 25.00 30.55 -12.47
C LEU A 165 23.69 31.36 -12.59
N GLU A 166 23.53 32.18 -13.63
CA GLU A 166 22.32 32.96 -13.86
C GLU A 166 21.13 32.07 -14.28
N VAL A 167 21.37 31.01 -15.06
CA VAL A 167 20.37 29.96 -15.35
C VAL A 167 19.98 29.20 -14.07
N LYS A 168 20.95 28.79 -13.25
CA LYS A 168 20.71 28.14 -11.95
C LYS A 168 19.89 29.03 -11.01
N ARG A 169 20.22 30.33 -10.94
CA ARG A 169 19.44 31.34 -10.18
C ARG A 169 17.99 31.36 -10.65
N TYR A 170 17.74 31.36 -11.97
CA TYR A 170 16.39 31.38 -12.54
C TYR A 170 15.60 30.09 -12.22
N ILE A 171 16.25 28.93 -12.25
CA ILE A 171 15.65 27.65 -11.86
C ILE A 171 15.25 27.68 -10.37
N LEU A 172 16.15 28.11 -9.48
CA LEU A 172 15.88 28.19 -8.05
C LEU A 172 14.74 29.16 -7.71
N TYR A 173 14.67 30.33 -8.36
CA TYR A 173 13.53 31.26 -8.20
C TYR A 173 12.20 30.62 -8.62
N LYS A 174 12.20 29.86 -9.71
CA LYS A 174 11.01 29.17 -10.20
C LYS A 174 10.56 28.05 -9.27
N GLU A 175 11.49 27.27 -8.74
CA GLU A 175 11.19 26.23 -7.74
C GLU A 175 10.68 26.82 -6.44
N LEU A 176 11.23 27.95 -5.99
CA LEU A 176 10.76 28.68 -4.81
C LEU A 176 9.31 29.16 -5.00
N MET A 177 8.99 29.81 -6.12
CA MET A 177 7.61 30.21 -6.45
C MET A 177 6.62 29.03 -6.43
N ILE A 178 7.01 27.87 -6.97
CA ILE A 178 6.16 26.68 -6.97
C ILE A 178 5.96 26.15 -5.54
N LYS A 179 7.01 26.17 -4.71
CA LYS A 179 6.91 25.77 -3.29
C LYS A 179 6.01 26.73 -2.50
N ASP A 180 6.10 28.04 -2.72
CA ASP A 180 5.23 29.03 -2.08
C ASP A 180 3.77 28.86 -2.50
N GLN A 181 3.50 28.62 -3.78
CA GLN A 181 2.14 28.34 -4.27
C GLN A 181 1.56 27.04 -3.69
N ASN A 182 2.38 26.01 -3.53
CA ASN A 182 1.98 24.77 -2.87
C ASN A 182 1.72 24.97 -1.37
N LEU A 183 2.57 25.73 -0.67
CA LEU A 183 2.37 26.10 0.74
C LEU A 183 1.05 26.86 0.95
N GLU A 184 0.71 27.80 0.07
CA GLU A 184 -0.54 28.55 0.17
C GLU A 184 -1.76 27.65 -0.09
N THR A 185 -1.64 26.69 -1.02
CA THR A 185 -2.67 25.65 -1.25
C THR A 185 -2.87 24.78 -0.01
N CYS A 186 -1.78 24.33 0.63
CA CYS A 186 -1.84 23.57 1.88
C CYS A 186 -2.45 24.38 3.03
N ARG A 187 -2.10 25.68 3.17
CA ARG A 187 -2.73 26.58 4.16
C ARG A 187 -4.23 26.71 3.95
N ALA A 188 -4.68 26.86 2.70
CA ALA A 188 -6.10 26.91 2.37
C ALA A 188 -6.83 25.60 2.72
N GLN A 189 -6.20 24.44 2.47
CA GLN A 189 -6.76 23.13 2.83
C GLN A 189 -6.82 22.92 4.36
N ILE A 190 -5.77 23.29 5.11
CA ILE A 190 -5.77 23.27 6.57
C ILE A 190 -6.90 24.15 7.13
N LYS A 191 -7.06 25.37 6.58
CA LYS A 191 -8.14 26.29 7.00
C LYS A 191 -9.55 25.72 6.73
N ARG A 192 -9.72 24.95 5.65
CA ARG A 192 -10.97 24.22 5.35
C ARG A 192 -11.22 23.10 6.37
N LEU A 193 -10.23 22.22 6.58
CA LEU A 193 -10.31 21.12 7.55
C LEU A 193 -10.56 21.62 8.98
N GLN A 194 -9.96 22.74 9.38
CA GLN A 194 -10.25 23.41 10.66
C GLN A 194 -11.69 23.94 10.74
N GLY A 195 -12.30 24.31 9.62
CA GLY A 195 -13.72 24.68 9.54
C GLY A 195 -14.64 23.46 9.68
N GLU A 196 -14.34 22.38 8.97
CA GLU A 196 -15.06 21.09 9.04
C GLU A 196 -14.97 20.50 10.45
N LEU A 197 -13.78 20.48 11.08
CA LEU A 197 -13.60 20.02 12.47
C LEU A 197 -14.39 20.88 13.47
N LYS A 198 -14.53 22.19 13.24
CA LYS A 198 -15.37 23.07 14.08
C LYS A 198 -16.86 22.80 13.90
N LEU A 199 -17.31 22.43 12.69
CA LEU A 199 -18.69 22.00 12.46
C LEU A 199 -18.96 20.66 13.12
N MET A 200 -18.08 19.67 12.92
CA MET A 200 -18.15 18.36 13.55
C MET A 200 -18.14 18.46 15.08
N ASN A 201 -17.28 19.29 15.68
CA ASN A 201 -17.31 19.50 17.13
C ASN A 201 -18.63 20.13 17.62
N LYS A 202 -19.21 21.09 16.88
CA LYS A 202 -20.54 21.64 17.22
C LYS A 202 -21.63 20.58 17.14
N GLU A 203 -21.59 19.72 16.13
CA GLU A 203 -22.53 18.62 15.96
C GLU A 203 -22.37 17.57 17.06
N THR A 204 -21.14 17.14 17.37
CA THR A 204 -20.83 16.26 18.50
C THR A 204 -21.30 16.86 19.83
N THR A 205 -21.09 18.15 20.08
CA THR A 205 -21.60 18.83 21.28
C THR A 205 -23.13 18.86 21.30
N ALA A 206 -23.79 19.18 20.17
CA ALA A 206 -25.25 19.18 20.07
C ALA A 206 -25.85 17.77 20.23
N LEU A 207 -25.16 16.73 19.74
CA LEU A 207 -25.53 15.33 19.96
C LEU A 207 -25.33 14.92 21.42
N HIS A 208 -24.25 15.34 22.07
CA HIS A 208 -24.05 15.14 23.51
C HIS A 208 -25.12 15.85 24.36
N GLU A 209 -25.47 17.09 24.02
CA GLU A 209 -26.56 17.81 24.67
C GLU A 209 -27.91 17.12 24.46
N ARG A 210 -28.18 16.60 23.25
CA ARG A 210 -29.40 15.82 22.98
C ARG A 210 -29.40 14.49 23.75
N LEU A 211 -28.27 13.79 23.82
CA LEU A 211 -28.14 12.55 24.59
C LEU A 211 -28.38 12.80 26.09
N ASN A 212 -27.78 13.87 26.64
CA ASN A 212 -27.95 14.24 28.04
C ASN A 212 -29.37 14.75 28.36
N ARG A 213 -30.04 15.44 27.42
CA ARG A 213 -31.45 15.84 27.56
C ARG A 213 -32.41 14.64 27.45
N ASN A 214 -32.05 13.62 26.68
CA ASN A 214 -32.83 12.39 26.52
C ASN A 214 -32.53 11.35 27.62
N ASN A 215 -31.58 11.62 28.51
CA ASN A 215 -31.23 10.74 29.62
C ASN A 215 -30.95 11.56 30.90
N PRO A 216 -31.97 12.25 31.45
CA PRO A 216 -31.85 12.86 32.76
C PRO A 216 -31.81 11.75 33.82
N GLU A 217 -30.84 11.87 34.73
CA GLU A 217 -30.68 11.05 35.93
C GLU A 217 -30.31 9.57 35.66
N GLY A 218 -29.01 9.29 35.81
CA GLY A 218 -28.61 7.97 36.23
C GLY A 218 -28.94 7.80 37.71
N ASP A 219 -30.02 7.10 38.02
CA ASP A 219 -30.08 6.28 39.23
C ASP A 219 -30.91 5.00 39.00
N ALA A 220 -30.58 3.95 39.72
CA ALA A 220 -31.03 2.60 39.40
C ALA A 220 -32.30 2.20 40.16
N THR A 221 -33.46 2.12 39.49
CA THR A 221 -34.52 1.19 39.90
C THR A 221 -35.50 0.86 38.77
N ALA A 222 -36.08 -0.35 38.80
CA ALA A 222 -37.07 -0.82 37.84
C ALA A 222 -38.48 -0.31 38.15
N ILE A 223 -39.34 -0.17 37.14
CA ILE A 223 -40.78 -0.53 37.15
C ILE A 223 -41.39 -0.42 35.73
N LYS A 224 -42.54 -1.08 35.53
CA LYS A 224 -43.26 -1.30 34.25
C LYS A 224 -44.17 -0.13 33.85
N GLN A 225 -44.51 -0.07 32.54
CA GLN A 225 -45.72 0.55 31.95
C GLN A 225 -45.81 2.10 32.13
N ASP A 226 -46.34 2.92 31.22
CA ASP A 226 -47.33 2.74 30.14
C ASP A 226 -47.15 3.80 29.01
N LEU A 227 -48.00 3.77 27.98
CA LEU A 227 -48.03 4.76 26.89
C LEU A 227 -48.44 6.17 27.37
N SER A 228 -47.79 7.23 26.83
CA SER A 228 -48.42 8.27 25.97
C SER A 228 -47.71 9.65 26.02
N CYS A 229 -48.07 10.49 25.04
CA CYS A 229 -47.81 11.93 24.92
C CYS A 229 -46.42 12.40 24.39
N TYR A 230 -46.40 12.80 23.11
CA TYR A 230 -45.45 13.77 22.56
C TYR A 230 -45.73 15.18 23.14
N PRO A 231 -44.77 16.11 23.03
CA PRO A 231 -45.06 17.27 22.18
C PRO A 231 -43.94 17.64 21.18
N ASP A 232 -44.39 18.26 20.10
CA ASP A 232 -43.69 18.63 18.87
C ASP A 232 -42.39 19.44 19.03
N ILE A 233 -41.40 19.14 18.18
CA ILE A 233 -40.34 20.09 17.78
C ILE A 233 -40.14 20.01 16.26
N GLU A 234 -40.63 21.03 15.55
CA GLU A 234 -40.40 21.21 14.12
C GLU A 234 -38.96 21.67 13.82
N ILE A 235 -38.31 21.08 12.81
CA ILE A 235 -37.07 21.60 12.22
C ILE A 235 -37.19 21.56 10.69
N PHE A 236 -37.10 22.71 10.05
CA PHE A 236 -37.11 22.87 8.59
C PHE A 236 -35.74 22.57 7.96
N THR A 237 -35.76 21.89 6.81
CA THR A 237 -34.66 21.88 5.84
C THR A 237 -35.20 22.12 4.42
N GLN A 238 -34.34 22.65 3.54
CA GLN A 238 -34.67 22.97 2.15
C GLN A 238 -34.71 21.71 1.28
N ASP A 239 -35.76 20.89 1.40
CA ASP A 239 -36.39 20.21 0.27
C ASP A 239 -37.71 19.53 0.69
N GLY A 240 -38.82 19.92 0.07
CA GLY A 240 -40.17 19.69 0.57
C GLY A 240 -40.72 18.27 0.35
N LYS A 241 -40.20 17.26 1.04
CA LYS A 241 -40.85 15.93 1.14
C LYS A 241 -41.10 15.53 2.60
N LYS A 242 -42.37 15.44 2.99
CA LYS A 242 -42.81 14.89 4.28
C LYS A 242 -42.54 13.39 4.33
N ILE A 243 -41.85 12.93 5.36
CA ILE A 243 -41.78 11.51 5.76
C ILE A 243 -42.38 11.41 7.16
N TYR A 244 -43.37 10.54 7.34
CA TYR A 244 -44.08 10.37 8.61
C TYR A 244 -43.27 9.50 9.59
N VAL A 245 -43.29 9.86 10.87
CA VAL A 245 -42.54 9.20 11.97
C VAL A 245 -43.07 7.78 12.28
N ASN A 246 -44.24 7.40 11.76
CA ASN A 246 -44.87 6.09 12.00
C ASN A 246 -43.97 4.90 11.60
N ASN A 247 -43.10 5.05 10.60
CA ASN A 247 -42.25 3.96 10.13
C ASN A 247 -41.30 3.42 11.21
N ALA A 248 -40.83 4.23 12.16
CA ALA A 248 -39.85 3.79 13.14
C ALA A 248 -40.45 2.86 14.21
N ALA A 249 -41.65 3.19 14.71
CA ALA A 249 -42.38 2.32 15.63
C ALA A 249 -42.83 1.03 14.93
N GLU A 250 -43.34 1.14 13.70
CA GLU A 250 -43.75 -0.01 12.90
C GLU A 250 -42.57 -0.93 12.54
N LEU A 251 -41.38 -0.38 12.29
CA LEU A 251 -40.14 -1.13 12.12
C LEU A 251 -39.74 -1.90 13.38
N LEU A 252 -39.84 -1.29 14.57
CA LEU A 252 -39.55 -1.96 15.84
C LEU A 252 -40.53 -3.12 16.11
N THR A 253 -41.83 -2.90 15.93
CA THR A 253 -42.83 -3.98 16.09
C THR A 253 -42.63 -5.10 15.06
N LYS A 254 -42.23 -4.77 13.82
CA LYS A 254 -41.85 -5.78 12.83
C LYS A 254 -40.58 -6.53 13.24
N LEU A 255 -39.58 -5.85 13.80
CA LEU A 255 -38.33 -6.48 14.23
C LEU A 255 -38.55 -7.49 15.36
N ASP A 256 -39.38 -7.16 16.35
CA ASP A 256 -39.76 -8.09 17.42
C ASP A 256 -40.60 -9.26 16.88
N ASN A 257 -41.57 -9.01 15.99
CA ASN A 257 -42.32 -10.09 15.33
C ASN A 257 -41.42 -11.03 14.50
N TYR A 258 -40.40 -10.50 13.81
CA TYR A 258 -39.42 -11.32 13.09
C TYR A 258 -38.54 -12.14 14.04
N LYS A 259 -38.18 -11.58 15.19
CA LYS A 259 -37.39 -12.27 16.22
C LYS A 259 -38.15 -13.45 16.84
N ASP A 260 -39.43 -13.27 17.15
CA ASP A 260 -40.27 -14.35 17.65
C ASP A 260 -40.54 -15.40 16.56
N SER A 261 -40.87 -14.98 15.33
CA SER A 261 -41.03 -15.90 14.19
C SER A 261 -39.74 -16.65 13.81
N SER A 262 -38.56 -16.07 14.04
CA SER A 262 -37.27 -16.75 13.84
C SER A 262 -37.08 -17.86 14.87
N LYS A 263 -37.50 -17.63 16.12
CA LYS A 263 -37.41 -18.61 17.19
C LYS A 263 -38.38 -19.77 17.00
N ASP A 264 -39.57 -19.50 16.47
CA ASP A 264 -40.52 -20.55 16.07
C ASP A 264 -39.97 -21.38 14.90
N LEU A 265 -39.27 -20.76 13.93
CA LEU A 265 -38.58 -21.48 12.84
C LEU A 265 -37.41 -22.33 13.35
N GLU A 266 -36.63 -21.85 14.32
CA GLU A 266 -35.56 -22.63 14.98
C GLU A 266 -36.14 -23.87 15.68
N ASN A 267 -37.20 -23.71 16.48
CA ASN A 267 -37.89 -24.84 17.12
C ASN A 267 -38.47 -25.84 16.11
N LEU A 268 -38.99 -25.35 14.97
CA LEU A 268 -39.59 -26.20 13.94
C LEU A 268 -38.52 -26.94 13.12
N LEU A 269 -37.34 -26.34 12.93
CA LEU A 269 -36.17 -27.01 12.36
C LEU A 269 -35.63 -28.09 13.29
N GLU A 270 -35.51 -27.82 14.59
CA GLU A 270 -35.08 -28.83 15.59
C GLU A 270 -36.03 -30.04 15.61
N GLN A 271 -37.35 -29.82 15.54
CA GLN A 271 -38.32 -30.91 15.38
C GLN A 271 -38.16 -31.70 14.08
N LEU A 272 -37.82 -31.02 12.97
CA LEU A 272 -37.62 -31.65 11.67
C LEU A 272 -36.31 -32.43 11.58
N GLU A 273 -35.25 -31.95 12.24
CA GLU A 273 -33.98 -32.67 12.39
C GLU A 273 -34.16 -33.94 13.22
N ASN A 274 -34.93 -33.89 14.31
CA ASN A 274 -35.29 -35.07 15.10
C ASN A 274 -36.08 -36.09 14.27
N GLN A 275 -37.13 -35.68 13.54
CA GLN A 275 -37.87 -36.57 12.63
C GLN A 275 -36.98 -37.19 11.53
N VAL A 276 -35.97 -36.45 11.04
CA VAL A 276 -35.01 -36.98 10.05
C VAL A 276 -34.04 -37.98 10.68
N CYS A 277 -33.71 -37.85 11.98
CA CYS A 277 -33.00 -38.88 12.73
C CYS A 277 -33.86 -40.13 12.92
N ASP A 278 -35.11 -39.99 13.36
CA ASP A 278 -36.04 -41.11 13.55
C ASP A 278 -36.22 -41.92 12.26
N ILE A 279 -36.47 -41.24 11.13
CA ILE A 279 -36.59 -41.86 9.80
C ILE A 279 -35.26 -42.53 9.37
N ARG A 280 -34.11 -42.00 9.79
CA ARG A 280 -32.79 -42.62 9.49
C ARG A 280 -32.55 -43.89 10.30
N GLU A 281 -33.01 -43.95 11.55
CA GLU A 281 -32.97 -45.18 12.35
C GLU A 281 -33.96 -46.22 11.81
N GLU A 282 -35.20 -45.84 11.52
CA GLU A 282 -36.20 -46.73 10.93
C GLU A 282 -35.73 -47.29 9.56
N MET A 283 -35.11 -46.44 8.72
CA MET A 283 -34.47 -46.87 7.47
C MET A 283 -33.22 -47.75 7.68
N ALA A 284 -32.52 -47.64 8.82
CA ALA A 284 -31.42 -48.53 9.17
C ALA A 284 -31.94 -49.92 9.60
N ASP A 285 -33.03 -49.97 10.38
CA ASP A 285 -33.67 -51.20 10.83
C ASP A 285 -34.31 -51.97 9.66
N VAL A 286 -35.01 -51.29 8.75
CA VAL A 286 -35.53 -51.90 7.50
C VAL A 286 -34.39 -52.45 6.64
N LYS A 287 -33.23 -51.79 6.63
CA LYS A 287 -32.05 -52.22 5.88
C LYS A 287 -31.31 -53.39 6.56
N ALA A 288 -31.38 -53.50 7.89
CA ALA A 288 -30.92 -54.67 8.64
C ALA A 288 -31.83 -55.90 8.37
N ALA A 289 -33.16 -55.70 8.38
CA ALA A 289 -34.13 -56.75 8.06
C ALA A 289 -34.02 -57.25 6.60
N GLY A 290 -33.67 -56.37 5.66
CA GLY A 290 -33.56 -56.70 4.22
C GLY A 290 -32.37 -57.56 3.81
N SER A 291 -31.40 -57.84 4.70
CA SER A 291 -30.17 -58.56 4.34
C SER A 291 -30.24 -60.09 4.50
N ALA A 292 -31.30 -60.61 5.13
CA ALA A 292 -31.42 -62.03 5.52
C ALA A 292 -32.33 -62.88 4.60
N CYS A 293 -32.17 -62.81 3.27
CA CYS A 293 -32.66 -63.86 2.36
C CYS A 293 -32.16 -63.72 0.90
N ARG A 294 -31.01 -64.31 0.56
CA ARG A 294 -30.69 -64.71 -0.84
C ARG A 294 -29.57 -65.74 -0.92
N GLY A 295 -29.92 -66.94 -1.40
CA GLY A 295 -29.01 -68.06 -1.67
C GLY A 295 -29.42 -69.33 -0.92
N GLY A 296 -29.77 -70.44 -1.58
CA GLY A 296 -30.01 -70.65 -3.02
C GLY A 296 -30.01 -72.15 -3.40
N GLY A 297 -30.59 -72.48 -4.56
CA GLY A 297 -30.36 -73.76 -5.25
C GLY A 297 -31.37 -74.90 -4.96
N GLY A 298 -31.80 -75.59 -6.02
CA GLY A 298 -32.62 -76.80 -5.97
C GLY A 298 -33.57 -76.91 -7.17
N LYS A 299 -33.44 -77.96 -7.99
CA LYS A 299 -34.27 -78.20 -9.19
C LYS A 299 -35.21 -79.40 -9.00
N ASN A 300 -36.30 -79.42 -9.77
CA ASN A 300 -36.90 -80.58 -10.51
C ASN A 300 -38.40 -80.88 -10.27
N ILE A 301 -39.18 -80.63 -11.34
CA ILE A 301 -40.20 -81.46 -12.03
C ILE A 301 -40.90 -82.66 -11.33
N CYS A 302 -42.23 -82.74 -11.60
CA CYS A 302 -43.07 -83.94 -11.90
C CYS A 302 -44.29 -84.28 -11.00
N PHE A 303 -45.43 -84.31 -11.68
CA PHE A 303 -46.67 -85.14 -11.62
C PHE A 303 -46.94 -86.24 -10.53
N GLU A 304 -48.26 -86.50 -10.40
CA GLU A 304 -48.99 -87.72 -9.95
C GLU A 304 -49.70 -87.80 -8.57
N GLN A 305 -50.89 -88.41 -8.65
CA GLN A 305 -51.83 -88.96 -7.65
C GLN A 305 -51.60 -90.49 -7.54
N PRO A 306 -52.37 -91.33 -6.78
CA PRO A 306 -53.21 -91.16 -5.59
C PRO A 306 -53.04 -92.30 -4.51
N SER A 307 -54.01 -92.37 -3.57
CA SER A 307 -54.61 -93.59 -2.95
C SER A 307 -54.15 -94.09 -1.56
N GLY A 308 -55.12 -94.53 -0.75
CA GLY A 308 -54.96 -95.15 0.58
C GLY A 308 -56.15 -94.90 1.53
N ALA A 309 -56.79 -95.94 2.07
CA ALA A 309 -57.97 -95.91 2.96
C ALA A 309 -57.76 -96.88 4.16
N PRO A 310 -58.78 -97.37 4.92
CA PRO A 310 -59.87 -96.76 5.72
C PRO A 310 -59.70 -97.10 7.24
N PRO A 311 -60.73 -97.12 8.14
CA PRO A 311 -61.66 -98.28 8.26
C PRO A 311 -63.14 -97.98 8.68
N VAL A 312 -63.94 -99.06 8.78
CA VAL A 312 -65.42 -99.18 9.00
C VAL A 312 -65.72 -100.17 10.15
N PRO A 313 -66.90 -100.21 10.83
CA PRO A 313 -68.19 -100.79 10.32
C PRO A 313 -69.43 -100.03 10.91
N PRO A 314 -70.57 -100.58 11.44
CA PRO A 314 -71.25 -101.91 11.33
C PRO A 314 -72.82 -101.96 11.22
N MET A 315 -73.33 -103.02 10.55
CA MET A 315 -74.59 -103.80 10.84
C MET A 315 -76.00 -103.15 10.59
N THR A 316 -77.12 -103.86 10.29
CA THR A 316 -77.53 -105.31 10.29
C THR A 316 -78.75 -105.53 9.32
N LYS A 317 -78.91 -106.64 8.55
CA LYS A 317 -79.80 -107.85 8.73
C LYS A 317 -81.33 -107.61 8.95
N SER A 318 -82.33 -108.46 8.64
CA SER A 318 -82.55 -109.69 7.79
C SER A 318 -83.97 -110.30 8.04
N CYS A 319 -84.55 -111.10 7.11
CA CYS A 319 -85.64 -112.11 7.34
C CYS A 319 -87.06 -111.58 7.74
N GLY A 320 -88.22 -112.24 7.57
CA GLY A 320 -88.63 -113.51 6.93
C GLY A 320 -90.08 -113.93 7.32
N VAL A 321 -90.46 -115.20 7.07
CA VAL A 321 -91.65 -115.96 7.60
C VAL A 321 -92.95 -116.00 6.74
N CYS A 322 -93.62 -117.17 6.80
CA CYS A 322 -94.70 -117.75 5.96
C CYS A 322 -95.75 -118.42 6.90
N PRO A 323 -96.66 -119.36 6.49
CA PRO A 323 -97.28 -119.64 5.19
C PRO A 323 -98.81 -119.30 5.27
N PRO A 324 -99.86 -120.17 5.38
CA PRO A 324 -100.02 -121.63 5.24
C PRO A 324 -100.69 -122.05 3.89
N CYS A 325 -101.50 -123.12 3.87
CA CYS A 325 -102.25 -123.70 2.74
C CYS A 325 -103.54 -124.38 3.29
N PRO A 326 -104.51 -124.86 2.46
CA PRO A 326 -104.47 -126.29 2.09
C PRO A 326 -104.98 -126.66 0.67
N ALA A 327 -104.63 -127.88 0.23
CA ALA A 327 -105.05 -128.58 -1.01
C ALA A 327 -106.41 -129.34 -0.81
N PRO A 328 -106.96 -130.21 -1.70
CA PRO A 328 -106.43 -130.95 -2.88
C PRO A 328 -107.26 -130.68 -4.20
N CYS A 329 -107.17 -131.37 -5.36
CA CYS A 329 -106.78 -132.76 -5.71
C CYS A 329 -106.42 -132.99 -7.22
N ASN A 330 -105.64 -134.07 -7.44
CA ASN A 330 -105.26 -134.91 -8.62
C ASN A 330 -106.24 -135.05 -9.83
N PRO A 331 -105.93 -135.79 -10.94
CA PRO A 331 -104.66 -136.17 -11.62
C PRO A 331 -104.62 -135.98 -13.18
N ASN A 332 -103.43 -136.15 -13.77
CA ASN A 332 -103.15 -136.74 -15.11
C ASN A 332 -104.17 -136.62 -16.27
N THR A 333 -104.13 -135.53 -17.03
CA THR A 333 -104.62 -135.49 -18.43
C THR A 333 -103.58 -134.77 -19.31
N PRO A 334 -103.25 -135.25 -20.53
CA PRO A 334 -102.37 -134.51 -21.44
C PRO A 334 -103.01 -133.16 -21.82
N PRO A 335 -102.30 -132.02 -21.74
CA PRO A 335 -102.93 -130.72 -21.95
C PRO A 335 -103.44 -130.54 -23.37
N THR A 336 -104.72 -130.19 -23.48
CA THR A 336 -105.36 -129.78 -24.74
C THR A 336 -104.75 -128.49 -25.28
N PRO A 337 -104.89 -128.16 -26.58
CA PRO A 337 -104.33 -126.95 -27.16
C PRO A 337 -104.71 -125.65 -26.43
N ALA A 338 -105.92 -125.60 -25.84
CA ALA A 338 -106.40 -124.45 -25.07
C ALA A 338 -105.59 -124.18 -23.78
N GLU A 339 -105.09 -125.23 -23.10
CA GLU A 339 -104.39 -125.07 -21.83
C GLU A 339 -102.98 -124.49 -21.99
N ARG A 340 -102.34 -124.70 -23.16
CA ARG A 340 -101.07 -124.06 -23.52
C ARG A 340 -101.23 -122.55 -23.77
N GLU A 341 -102.35 -122.14 -24.37
CA GLU A 341 -102.69 -120.73 -24.61
C GLU A 341 -102.90 -120.00 -23.27
N VAL A 342 -103.64 -120.61 -22.33
CA VAL A 342 -103.87 -120.06 -20.98
C VAL A 342 -102.57 -119.88 -20.20
N GLN A 343 -101.63 -120.83 -20.25
CA GLN A 343 -100.32 -120.68 -19.60
C GLN A 343 -99.51 -119.52 -20.18
N LYS A 344 -99.50 -119.36 -21.52
CA LYS A 344 -98.80 -118.26 -22.20
C LYS A 344 -99.38 -116.89 -21.79
N LEU A 345 -100.70 -116.76 -21.76
CA LEU A 345 -101.39 -115.54 -21.32
C LEU A 345 -101.14 -115.25 -19.83
N THR A 346 -101.09 -116.29 -18.98
CA THR A 346 -100.78 -116.13 -17.54
C THR A 346 -99.35 -115.61 -17.31
N ILE A 347 -98.38 -116.07 -18.11
CA ILE A 347 -97.00 -115.57 -18.05
C ILE A 347 -96.92 -114.12 -18.55
N GLN A 348 -97.60 -113.77 -19.63
CA GLN A 348 -97.67 -112.39 -20.12
C GLN A 348 -98.32 -111.45 -19.10
N LEU A 349 -99.40 -111.86 -18.42
CA LEU A 349 -100.06 -111.08 -17.38
C LEU A 349 -99.12 -110.83 -16.18
N ARG A 350 -98.39 -111.86 -15.73
CA ARG A 350 -97.41 -111.70 -14.64
C ARG A 350 -96.28 -110.73 -15.03
N GLN A 351 -95.78 -110.82 -16.27
CA GLN A 351 -94.76 -109.90 -16.78
C GLN A 351 -95.29 -108.47 -16.90
N THR A 352 -96.54 -108.23 -17.29
CA THR A 352 -97.11 -106.88 -17.33
C THR A 352 -97.37 -106.33 -15.92
N GLU A 353 -97.77 -107.15 -14.96
CA GLU A 353 -97.88 -106.77 -13.54
C GLU A 353 -96.53 -106.40 -12.91
N GLU A 354 -95.47 -107.17 -13.17
CA GLU A 354 -94.11 -106.86 -12.68
C GLU A 354 -93.55 -105.58 -13.32
N ASN A 355 -93.76 -105.39 -14.63
CA ASN A 355 -93.41 -104.15 -15.32
C ASN A 355 -94.18 -102.96 -14.76
N PHE A 356 -95.49 -103.10 -14.47
CA PHE A 356 -96.29 -102.04 -13.87
C PHE A 356 -95.80 -101.68 -12.47
N LYS A 357 -95.54 -102.67 -11.60
CA LYS A 357 -94.98 -102.46 -10.25
C LYS A 357 -93.63 -101.73 -10.31
N THR A 358 -92.77 -102.12 -11.26
CA THR A 358 -91.47 -101.48 -11.50
C THR A 358 -91.66 -100.01 -11.91
N LYS A 359 -92.56 -99.72 -12.85
CA LYS A 359 -92.86 -98.34 -13.28
C LYS A 359 -93.49 -97.48 -12.17
N VAL A 360 -94.31 -98.07 -11.30
CA VAL A 360 -94.83 -97.36 -10.10
C VAL A 360 -93.70 -97.04 -9.11
N ALA A 361 -92.76 -97.96 -8.88
CA ALA A 361 -91.58 -97.71 -8.05
C ALA A 361 -90.66 -96.62 -8.64
N GLU A 362 -90.37 -96.68 -9.95
CA GLU A 362 -89.67 -95.61 -10.67
C GLU A 362 -90.37 -94.25 -10.51
N CYS A 363 -91.69 -94.20 -10.68
CA CYS A 363 -92.47 -92.97 -10.49
C CYS A 363 -92.42 -92.44 -9.05
N ALA A 364 -92.34 -93.32 -8.05
CA ALA A 364 -92.18 -92.91 -6.64
C ALA A 364 -90.79 -92.31 -6.40
N VAL A 365 -89.72 -92.95 -6.91
CA VAL A 365 -88.34 -92.44 -6.84
C VAL A 365 -88.21 -91.09 -7.53
N LEU A 366 -88.72 -90.97 -8.77
CA LEU A 366 -88.71 -89.71 -9.53
C LEU A 366 -89.47 -88.58 -8.81
N ARG A 367 -90.56 -88.88 -8.10
CA ARG A 367 -91.27 -87.91 -7.26
C ARG A 367 -90.43 -87.47 -6.05
N THR A 368 -89.72 -88.38 -5.39
CA THR A 368 -88.82 -88.02 -4.28
C THR A 368 -87.60 -87.22 -4.75
N ASP A 369 -87.05 -87.52 -5.92
CA ASP A 369 -85.90 -86.78 -6.46
C ASP A 369 -86.32 -85.41 -6.99
N LEU A 370 -87.51 -85.28 -7.58
CA LEU A 370 -88.09 -83.97 -7.92
C LEU A 370 -88.37 -83.12 -6.68
N ALA A 371 -88.76 -83.73 -5.56
CA ALA A 371 -88.91 -83.02 -4.29
C ALA A 371 -87.57 -82.51 -3.75
N LYS A 372 -86.52 -83.36 -3.72
CA LYS A 372 -85.15 -82.96 -3.34
C LYS A 372 -84.62 -81.84 -4.22
N LYS A 373 -84.78 -81.94 -5.55
CA LYS A 373 -84.32 -80.91 -6.50
C LYS A 373 -85.03 -79.56 -6.31
N LYS A 374 -86.29 -79.55 -5.86
CA LYS A 374 -86.98 -78.31 -5.46
C LYS A 374 -86.42 -77.71 -4.17
N GLU A 375 -86.06 -78.55 -3.19
CA GLU A 375 -85.44 -78.10 -1.94
C GLU A 375 -84.03 -77.53 -2.17
N GLU A 376 -83.21 -78.21 -2.99
CA GLU A 376 -81.91 -77.72 -3.44
C GLU A 376 -82.04 -76.37 -4.16
N LEU A 377 -82.99 -76.23 -5.08
CA LEU A 377 -83.21 -74.98 -5.81
C LEU A 377 -83.62 -73.82 -4.88
N GLU A 378 -84.43 -74.05 -3.85
CA GLU A 378 -84.78 -72.96 -2.91
C GLU A 378 -83.62 -72.60 -1.97
N LYS A 379 -82.74 -73.56 -1.62
CA LYS A 379 -81.47 -73.28 -0.92
C LYS A 379 -80.55 -72.40 -1.77
N GLU A 380 -80.36 -72.73 -3.04
CA GLU A 380 -79.62 -71.90 -4.02
C GLU A 380 -80.23 -70.49 -4.13
N ARG A 381 -81.56 -70.37 -4.22
CA ARG A 381 -82.27 -69.07 -4.23
C ARG A 381 -82.13 -68.30 -2.91
N CYS A 382 -81.88 -68.97 -1.79
CA CYS A 382 -81.59 -68.31 -0.51
C CYS A 382 -80.14 -67.79 -0.48
N GLN A 383 -79.16 -68.64 -0.84
CA GLN A 383 -77.74 -68.26 -0.92
C GLN A 383 -77.52 -67.10 -1.92
N HIS A 384 -78.17 -67.13 -3.08
CA HIS A 384 -78.11 -66.05 -4.06
C HIS A 384 -78.58 -64.70 -3.49
N ARG A 385 -79.67 -64.69 -2.70
CA ARG A 385 -80.16 -63.48 -2.00
C ARG A 385 -79.15 -62.96 -0.98
N GLU A 386 -78.45 -63.84 -0.27
CA GLU A 386 -77.43 -63.46 0.71
C GLU A 386 -76.17 -62.89 0.04
N VAL A 387 -75.69 -63.53 -1.03
CA VAL A 387 -74.55 -63.03 -1.83
C VAL A 387 -74.87 -61.67 -2.45
N GLN A 388 -76.07 -61.48 -2.99
CA GLN A 388 -76.51 -60.19 -3.56
C GLN A 388 -76.66 -59.08 -2.49
N LYS A 389 -76.88 -59.43 -1.22
CA LYS A 389 -76.85 -58.47 -0.10
C LYS A 389 -75.40 -58.08 0.23
N LYS A 390 -74.50 -59.06 0.35
CA LYS A 390 -73.07 -58.82 0.61
C LYS A 390 -72.39 -58.00 -0.49
N LEU A 391 -72.76 -58.21 -1.75
CA LEU A 391 -72.28 -57.40 -2.87
C LEU A 391 -72.63 -55.92 -2.69
N ARG A 392 -73.90 -55.60 -2.42
CA ARG A 392 -74.36 -54.22 -2.15
C ARG A 392 -73.70 -53.59 -0.93
N GLU A 393 -73.46 -54.35 0.13
CA GLU A 393 -72.73 -53.87 1.31
C GLU A 393 -71.25 -53.55 0.99
N LEU A 394 -70.62 -54.28 0.06
CA LEU A 394 -69.26 -54.01 -0.41
C LEU A 394 -69.22 -52.81 -1.38
N GLU A 395 -70.19 -52.69 -2.28
CA GLU A 395 -70.34 -51.54 -3.20
C GLU A 395 -70.46 -50.23 -2.41
N MET A 396 -71.34 -50.17 -1.41
CA MET A 396 -71.49 -48.99 -0.54
C MET A 396 -70.21 -48.66 0.26
N LYS A 397 -69.46 -49.68 0.72
CA LYS A 397 -68.18 -49.46 1.41
C LYS A 397 -67.11 -48.92 0.47
N PHE A 398 -67.07 -49.40 -0.78
CA PHE A 398 -66.14 -48.91 -1.79
C PHE A 398 -66.44 -47.46 -2.18
N GLU A 399 -67.71 -47.10 -2.34
CA GLU A 399 -68.15 -45.72 -2.62
C GLU A 399 -67.83 -44.77 -1.45
N GLY A 400 -68.01 -45.23 -0.19
CA GLY A 400 -67.57 -44.51 1.00
C GLY A 400 -66.05 -44.31 1.08
N LEU A 401 -65.26 -45.31 0.71
CA LEU A 401 -63.79 -45.20 0.65
C LEU A 401 -63.32 -44.29 -0.48
N ALA A 402 -63.96 -44.35 -1.65
CA ALA A 402 -63.63 -43.49 -2.78
C ALA A 402 -63.95 -42.01 -2.49
N THR A 403 -65.09 -41.72 -1.86
CA THR A 403 -65.45 -40.37 -1.42
C THR A 403 -64.52 -39.84 -0.33
N HIS A 404 -64.19 -40.65 0.69
CA HIS A 404 -63.20 -40.28 1.72
C HIS A 404 -61.81 -40.01 1.13
N THR A 405 -61.35 -40.84 0.18
CA THR A 405 -60.05 -40.67 -0.49
C THR A 405 -60.01 -39.39 -1.31
N ASN A 406 -61.10 -39.06 -2.03
CA ASN A 406 -61.22 -37.80 -2.76
C ASN A 406 -61.29 -36.57 -1.84
N MET A 407 -61.81 -36.70 -0.61
CA MET A 407 -61.74 -35.62 0.39
C MET A 407 -60.34 -35.45 0.99
N MET A 408 -59.62 -36.55 1.24
CA MET A 408 -58.26 -36.54 1.81
C MET A 408 -57.18 -36.01 0.86
N MET A 409 -57.36 -36.18 -0.45
CA MET A 409 -56.38 -35.73 -1.47
C MET A 409 -56.35 -34.20 -1.69
N GLY A 410 -57.25 -33.45 -1.05
CA GLY A 410 -57.45 -32.02 -1.33
C GLY A 410 -57.99 -31.76 -2.73
N THR A 411 -58.36 -30.52 -3.03
CA THR A 411 -58.57 -30.15 -4.45
C THR A 411 -57.20 -30.06 -5.14
N LYS A 412 -57.11 -30.44 -6.42
CA LYS A 412 -55.87 -30.26 -7.21
C LYS A 412 -55.37 -28.82 -7.21
N GLU A 413 -56.29 -27.89 -7.01
CA GLU A 413 -56.06 -26.45 -6.87
C GLU A 413 -55.28 -26.12 -5.60
N GLN A 414 -55.62 -26.70 -4.45
CA GLN A 414 -54.86 -26.57 -3.19
C GLN A 414 -53.43 -27.13 -3.30
N ALA A 415 -53.26 -28.26 -3.99
CA ALA A 415 -51.93 -28.83 -4.22
C ALA A 415 -51.05 -27.93 -5.11
N PHE A 416 -51.65 -27.33 -6.16
CA PHE A 416 -50.96 -26.36 -7.01
C PHE A 416 -50.65 -25.06 -6.27
N GLU A 417 -51.56 -24.56 -5.44
CA GLU A 417 -51.37 -23.37 -4.60
C GLU A 417 -50.25 -23.59 -3.56
N GLN A 418 -50.18 -24.77 -2.94
CA GLN A 418 -49.04 -25.15 -2.10
C GLN A 418 -47.72 -25.19 -2.90
N GLU A 419 -47.71 -25.72 -4.13
CA GLU A 419 -46.50 -25.73 -4.96
C GLU A 419 -46.03 -24.29 -5.32
N VAL A 420 -46.98 -23.40 -5.66
CA VAL A 420 -46.71 -21.98 -5.92
C VAL A 420 -46.16 -21.29 -4.66
N ASN A 421 -46.76 -21.53 -3.50
CA ASN A 421 -46.27 -20.98 -2.22
C ASN A 421 -44.86 -21.48 -1.87
N VAL A 422 -44.55 -22.76 -2.09
CA VAL A 422 -43.20 -23.31 -1.91
C VAL A 422 -42.20 -22.71 -2.90
N ARG A 423 -42.60 -22.42 -4.14
CA ARG A 423 -41.75 -21.72 -5.13
C ARG A 423 -41.48 -20.27 -4.72
N ALA A 424 -42.49 -19.56 -4.21
CA ALA A 424 -42.37 -18.20 -3.70
C ALA A 424 -41.44 -18.14 -2.47
N LEU A 425 -41.66 -19.00 -1.47
CA LEU A 425 -40.79 -19.13 -0.28
C LEU A 425 -39.32 -19.43 -0.68
N LYS A 426 -39.10 -20.33 -1.64
CA LYS A 426 -37.75 -20.61 -2.18
C LYS A 426 -37.12 -19.42 -2.91
N GLN A 427 -37.92 -18.49 -3.46
CA GLN A 427 -37.42 -17.26 -4.07
C GLN A 427 -37.06 -16.23 -3.01
N CYS A 428 -37.95 -15.96 -2.05
CA CYS A 428 -37.67 -15.05 -0.94
C CYS A 428 -36.47 -15.51 -0.09
N TYR A 429 -36.26 -16.82 0.08
CA TYR A 429 -35.07 -17.35 0.75
C TYR A 429 -33.77 -17.11 -0.04
N ARG A 430 -33.82 -17.12 -1.38
CA ARG A 430 -32.66 -16.74 -2.21
C ARG A 430 -32.36 -15.25 -2.06
N GLU A 431 -33.38 -14.41 -2.21
CA GLU A 431 -33.27 -12.95 -2.08
C GLU A 431 -32.71 -12.55 -0.71
N ALA A 432 -33.26 -13.09 0.39
CA ALA A 432 -32.76 -12.84 1.74
C ALA A 432 -31.32 -13.34 1.95
N ARG A 433 -30.92 -14.43 1.29
CA ARG A 433 -29.54 -14.93 1.34
C ARG A 433 -28.58 -14.02 0.57
N ASP A 434 -28.98 -13.55 -0.60
CA ASP A 434 -28.19 -12.63 -1.42
C ASP A 434 -28.01 -11.28 -0.68
N GLU A 435 -29.06 -10.75 -0.04
CA GLU A 435 -29.01 -9.58 0.85
C GLU A 435 -28.04 -9.78 2.03
N ILE A 436 -28.05 -10.96 2.68
CA ILE A 436 -27.11 -11.28 3.77
C ILE A 436 -25.65 -11.27 3.27
N ASP A 437 -25.40 -11.81 2.07
CA ASP A 437 -24.05 -11.84 1.50
C ASP A 437 -23.59 -10.44 1.01
N GLU A 438 -24.50 -9.59 0.53
CA GLU A 438 -24.22 -8.17 0.27
C GLU A 438 -23.88 -7.40 1.56
N LEU A 439 -24.66 -7.58 2.64
CA LEU A 439 -24.39 -6.96 3.95
C LEU A 439 -23.04 -7.41 4.53
N ARG A 440 -22.65 -8.68 4.34
CA ARG A 440 -21.32 -9.20 4.71
C ARG A 440 -20.20 -8.52 3.93
N LEU A 441 -20.38 -8.29 2.62
CA LEU A 441 -19.43 -7.55 1.81
C LEU A 441 -19.31 -6.08 2.26
N LEU A 442 -20.43 -5.43 2.56
CA LEU A 442 -20.46 -4.05 3.06
C LEU A 442 -19.74 -3.91 4.42
N MET A 443 -20.00 -4.82 5.37
CA MET A 443 -19.30 -4.83 6.67
C MET A 443 -17.78 -5.03 6.50
N LYS A 444 -17.37 -5.92 5.59
CA LYS A 444 -15.95 -6.13 5.29
C LYS A 444 -15.29 -4.88 4.72
N GLU A 445 -15.98 -4.19 3.81
CA GLU A 445 -15.50 -2.95 3.21
C GLU A 445 -15.40 -1.79 4.22
N GLN A 446 -16.41 -1.61 5.08
CA GLN A 446 -16.34 -0.63 6.18
C GLN A 446 -15.19 -0.94 7.15
N ASN A 447 -14.95 -2.20 7.47
CA ASN A 447 -13.81 -2.60 8.31
C ASN A 447 -12.45 -2.36 7.63
N ASN A 448 -12.34 -2.56 6.32
CA ASN A 448 -11.15 -2.18 5.55
C ASN A 448 -10.91 -0.67 5.61
N GLN A 449 -11.96 0.13 5.39
CA GLN A 449 -11.88 1.60 5.46
C GLN A 449 -11.45 2.09 6.84
N LEU A 450 -11.94 1.48 7.93
CA LEU A 450 -11.49 1.77 9.29
C LEU A 450 -10.01 1.45 9.52
N GLN A 451 -9.49 0.34 8.96
CA GLN A 451 -8.05 0.04 9.02
C GLN A 451 -7.23 1.04 8.21
N ASP A 452 -7.69 1.43 7.03
CA ASP A 452 -7.08 2.48 6.20
C ASP A 452 -7.00 3.81 6.94
N TYR A 453 -8.07 4.23 7.62
CA TYR A 453 -8.08 5.42 8.46
C TYR A 453 -7.12 5.30 9.64
N ARG A 454 -7.03 4.13 10.29
CA ARG A 454 -6.08 3.86 11.36
C ARG A 454 -4.63 3.96 10.88
N VAL A 455 -4.30 3.42 9.71
CA VAL A 455 -2.96 3.53 9.11
C VAL A 455 -2.63 4.98 8.76
N LYS A 456 -3.56 5.70 8.12
CA LYS A 456 -3.41 7.14 7.79
C LYS A 456 -3.22 7.99 9.05
N TYR A 457 -3.95 7.71 10.12
CA TYR A 457 -3.80 8.38 11.42
C TYR A 457 -2.40 8.16 12.01
N LEU A 458 -1.92 6.91 12.06
CA LEU A 458 -0.58 6.59 12.59
C LEU A 458 0.54 7.25 11.77
N GLN A 459 0.41 7.30 10.43
CA GLN A 459 1.35 8.01 9.56
C GLN A 459 1.33 9.52 9.79
N ALA A 460 0.14 10.12 9.94
CA ALA A 460 0.01 11.54 10.23
C ALA A 460 0.58 11.90 11.62
N GLN A 461 0.35 11.05 12.63
CA GLN A 461 0.93 11.20 13.96
C GLN A 461 2.47 11.15 13.91
N GLN A 462 3.04 10.16 13.23
CA GLN A 462 4.48 10.03 13.06
C GLN A 462 5.10 11.27 12.36
N LEU A 463 4.40 11.83 11.36
CA LEU A 463 4.83 13.05 10.68
C LEU A 463 4.81 14.28 11.60
N VAL A 464 3.80 14.42 12.46
CA VAL A 464 3.72 15.49 13.48
C VAL A 464 4.85 15.36 14.49
N GLU A 465 5.17 14.14 14.94
CA GLU A 465 6.24 13.88 15.91
C GLU A 465 7.64 14.15 15.32
N GLU A 466 7.83 13.85 14.03
CA GLU A 466 9.05 14.21 13.29
C GLU A 466 9.17 15.73 13.07
N GLN A 467 8.08 16.40 12.68
CA GLN A 467 8.05 17.87 12.57
C GLN A 467 8.33 18.56 13.92
N ARG A 468 7.85 17.99 15.04
CA ARG A 468 8.15 18.51 16.38
C ARG A 468 9.65 18.45 16.68
N ARG A 469 10.31 17.31 16.40
CA ARG A 469 11.77 17.18 16.57
C ARG A 469 12.57 18.16 15.71
N GLN A 470 12.09 18.44 14.49
CA GLN A 470 12.71 19.44 13.61
C GLN A 470 12.55 20.87 14.16
N MET A 471 11.39 21.18 14.75
CA MET A 471 11.14 22.44 15.46
C MET A 471 12.05 22.57 16.70
N ASP A 472 12.10 21.54 17.55
CA ASP A 472 12.98 21.48 18.74
C ASP A 472 14.47 21.73 18.34
N MET A 473 14.93 21.15 17.23
CA MET A 473 16.28 21.36 16.70
C MET A 473 16.49 22.80 16.18
N MET A 474 15.51 23.37 15.49
CA MET A 474 15.57 24.76 15.03
C MET A 474 15.59 25.76 16.19
N ASP A 475 14.84 25.51 17.26
CA ASP A 475 14.82 26.38 18.44
C ASP A 475 16.14 26.32 19.22
N MET A 476 16.79 25.15 19.32
CA MET A 476 18.16 25.06 19.84
C MET A 476 19.16 25.86 18.99
N ASP A 477 19.10 25.75 17.65
CA ASP A 477 19.98 26.50 16.76
C ASP A 477 19.72 28.02 16.82
N ASN A 478 18.45 28.43 16.92
CA ASN A 478 18.05 29.84 17.06
C ASN A 478 18.53 30.43 18.40
N THR A 479 18.44 29.65 19.49
CA THR A 479 18.99 30.02 20.81
C THR A 479 20.50 30.21 20.72
N ARG A 480 21.22 29.24 20.12
CA ARG A 480 22.68 29.29 19.92
C ARG A 480 23.14 30.47 19.06
N ILE A 481 22.40 30.79 17.98
CA ILE A 481 22.67 31.95 17.13
C ILE A 481 22.41 33.25 17.91
N SER A 482 21.34 33.32 18.70
CA SER A 482 21.03 34.48 19.55
C SER A 482 22.12 34.73 20.60
N GLU A 483 22.62 33.67 21.26
CA GLU A 483 23.77 33.73 22.17
C GLU A 483 25.03 34.23 21.46
N GLN A 484 25.33 33.69 20.26
CA GLN A 484 26.50 34.11 19.47
C GLN A 484 26.42 35.59 19.06
N ILE A 485 25.25 36.07 18.64
CA ILE A 485 25.01 37.48 18.30
C ILE A 485 25.21 38.35 19.55
N ASN A 486 24.66 37.96 20.70
CA ASN A 486 24.85 38.67 21.97
C ASN A 486 26.33 38.77 22.38
N LEU A 487 27.10 37.69 22.20
CA LEU A 487 28.55 37.67 22.46
C LEU A 487 29.34 38.57 21.50
N GLU A 488 28.93 38.66 20.23
CA GLU A 488 29.56 39.57 19.25
C GLU A 488 29.22 41.04 19.57
N ILE A 489 27.97 41.34 19.93
CA ILE A 489 27.56 42.68 20.40
C ILE A 489 28.38 43.10 21.63
N GLN A 490 28.60 42.19 22.60
CA GLN A 490 29.45 42.48 23.75
C GLN A 490 30.91 42.73 23.35
N ARG A 491 31.48 41.94 22.43
CA ARG A 491 32.85 42.15 21.92
C ARG A 491 33.00 43.47 21.14
N ILE A 492 32.00 43.85 20.35
CA ILE A 492 31.97 45.16 19.67
C ILE A 492 31.86 46.29 20.70
N LYS A 493 30.96 46.19 21.68
CA LYS A 493 30.81 47.17 22.75
C LYS A 493 32.11 47.39 23.53
N LEU A 494 32.84 46.30 23.84
CA LEU A 494 34.14 46.39 24.52
C LEU A 494 35.17 47.16 23.68
N LYS A 495 35.31 46.83 22.38
CA LYS A 495 36.21 47.55 21.46
C LYS A 495 35.87 49.03 21.31
N PHE A 496 34.58 49.39 21.29
CA PHE A 496 34.14 50.79 21.29
C PHE A 496 34.50 51.49 22.62
N GLN A 497 34.37 50.79 23.76
CA GLN A 497 34.74 51.32 25.06
C GLN A 497 36.26 51.52 25.19
N GLU A 498 37.07 50.58 24.71
CA GLU A 498 38.54 50.71 24.58
C GLU A 498 38.91 51.93 23.73
N LYS A 499 38.28 52.11 22.56
CA LYS A 499 38.54 53.27 21.69
C LYS A 499 38.10 54.60 22.31
N LEU A 500 36.99 54.64 23.06
CA LEU A 500 36.61 55.83 23.82
C LEU A 500 37.64 56.15 24.92
N GLN A 501 38.21 55.12 25.56
CA GLN A 501 39.26 55.28 26.57
C GLN A 501 40.60 55.75 25.97
N GLU A 502 40.96 55.29 24.76
CA GLU A 502 42.11 55.82 24.01
C GLU A 502 41.96 57.31 23.63
N LEU A 503 40.74 57.75 23.31
CA LEU A 503 40.45 59.13 22.91
C LEU A 503 40.32 60.09 24.10
N ALA A 504 39.93 59.59 25.27
CA ALA A 504 39.69 60.38 26.48
C ALA A 504 40.83 61.35 26.91
N PRO A 505 42.13 61.00 26.84
CA PRO A 505 43.21 61.90 27.27
C PRO A 505 43.63 62.96 26.23
N ILE A 506 43.16 62.87 24.98
CA ILE A 506 43.60 63.79 23.89
C ILE A 506 43.33 65.27 24.22
N PRO A 507 42.16 65.68 24.76
CA PRO A 507 41.91 67.09 25.09
C PRO A 507 42.87 67.65 26.14
N ASP A 508 43.28 66.84 27.13
CA ASP A 508 44.19 67.29 28.18
C ASP A 508 45.65 67.27 27.72
N LEU A 509 46.04 66.32 26.87
CA LEU A 509 47.33 66.36 26.17
C LEU A 509 47.43 67.60 25.27
N LEU A 510 46.35 67.98 24.58
CA LEU A 510 46.28 69.19 23.75
C LEU A 510 46.38 70.47 24.60
N LYS A 511 45.70 70.55 25.75
CA LYS A 511 45.89 71.67 26.69
C LYS A 511 47.34 71.75 27.15
N ALA A 512 47.96 70.62 27.50
CA ALA A 512 49.35 70.56 27.96
C ALA A 512 50.39 70.90 26.88
N THR A 513 50.12 70.63 25.60
CA THR A 513 50.97 71.12 24.49
C THR A 513 50.72 72.60 24.19
N GLN A 514 49.47 73.06 24.26
CA GLN A 514 49.10 74.46 24.05
C GLN A 514 49.67 75.39 25.15
N ILE A 515 49.74 74.94 26.40
CA ILE A 515 50.43 75.66 27.49
C ILE A 515 51.93 75.74 27.19
N ARG A 516 52.58 74.61 26.93
CA ARG A 516 54.03 74.58 26.59
C ARG A 516 54.38 75.45 25.37
N LEU A 517 53.49 75.56 24.39
CA LEU A 517 53.65 76.45 23.25
C LEU A 517 53.63 77.93 23.67
N LYS A 518 52.70 78.32 24.56
CA LYS A 518 52.65 79.69 25.10
C LYS A 518 53.91 80.02 25.91
N ASP A 519 54.37 79.09 26.75
CA ASP A 519 55.61 79.26 27.53
C ASP A 519 56.83 79.43 26.61
N ALA A 520 56.91 78.64 25.53
CA ALA A 520 57.95 78.75 24.51
C ALA A 520 57.87 80.08 23.74
N GLN A 521 56.68 80.54 23.36
CA GLN A 521 56.47 81.84 22.71
C GLN A 521 56.84 83.01 23.63
N GLN A 522 56.52 82.93 24.92
CA GLN A 522 56.93 83.94 25.90
C GLN A 522 58.45 83.97 26.07
N SER A 523 59.10 82.80 26.15
CA SER A 523 60.55 82.68 26.22
C SER A 523 61.24 83.22 24.95
N GLN A 524 60.66 82.94 23.77
CA GLN A 524 61.12 83.49 22.50
C GLN A 524 61.03 85.02 22.47
N ALA A 525 59.89 85.60 22.86
CA ALA A 525 59.71 87.06 22.87
C ALA A 525 60.71 87.76 23.83
N ILE A 526 61.04 87.15 24.97
CA ILE A 526 62.09 87.64 25.87
C ILE A 526 63.47 87.56 25.21
N ALA A 527 63.78 86.46 24.52
CA ALA A 527 65.05 86.29 23.81
C ALA A 527 65.20 87.28 22.64
N GLU A 528 64.12 87.52 21.89
CA GLU A 528 64.07 88.50 20.80
C GLU A 528 64.28 89.93 21.32
N HIS A 529 63.57 90.33 22.38
CA HIS A 529 63.78 91.64 23.02
C HIS A 529 65.24 91.83 23.51
N ASN A 530 65.83 90.79 24.11
CA ASN A 530 67.23 90.82 24.55
C ASN A 530 68.20 90.91 23.37
N ALA A 531 67.94 90.19 22.28
CA ALA A 531 68.74 90.24 21.05
C ALA A 531 68.65 91.62 20.37
N GLU A 532 67.46 92.22 20.32
CA GLU A 532 67.30 93.61 19.85
C GLU A 532 68.05 94.61 20.72
N GLN A 533 68.01 94.46 22.04
CA GLN A 533 68.75 95.34 22.94
C GLN A 533 70.26 95.22 22.69
N LEU A 534 70.80 94.00 22.60
CA LEU A 534 72.20 93.76 22.26
C LEU A 534 72.56 94.31 20.86
N ALA A 535 71.65 94.23 19.89
CA ALA A 535 71.84 94.82 18.56
C ALA A 535 71.87 96.36 18.60
N ARG A 536 71.02 97.00 19.42
CA ARG A 536 71.04 98.46 19.67
C ARG A 536 72.35 98.88 20.33
N GLU A 537 72.82 98.15 21.34
CA GLU A 537 74.11 98.39 22.01
C GLU A 537 75.30 98.20 21.06
N LEU A 538 75.30 97.13 20.25
CA LEU A 538 76.31 96.87 19.22
C LEU A 538 76.34 97.96 18.16
N ASN A 539 75.18 98.44 17.69
CA ASN A 539 75.12 99.51 16.71
C ASN A 539 75.62 100.84 17.29
N SER A 540 75.28 101.18 18.54
CA SER A 540 75.87 102.35 19.22
C SER A 540 77.39 102.24 19.36
N ALA A 541 77.92 101.03 19.60
CA ALA A 541 79.36 100.79 19.61
C ALA A 541 79.99 100.94 18.20
N ARG A 542 79.33 100.42 17.16
CA ARG A 542 79.75 100.58 15.75
C ARG A 542 79.73 102.04 15.30
N GLU A 543 78.72 102.81 15.68
CA GLU A 543 78.63 104.25 15.37
C GLU A 543 79.78 105.03 16.01
N LYS A 544 80.12 104.72 17.27
CA LYS A 544 81.31 105.29 17.95
C LYS A 544 82.61 104.94 17.20
N VAL A 545 82.77 103.68 16.76
CA VAL A 545 83.93 103.26 15.95
C VAL A 545 83.95 103.92 14.57
N HIS A 546 82.80 104.04 13.91
CA HIS A 546 82.68 104.68 12.60
C HIS A 546 82.94 106.19 12.67
N ALA A 547 82.48 106.87 13.72
CA ALA A 547 82.81 108.28 13.96
C ALA A 547 84.32 108.50 14.18
N LEU A 548 84.99 107.58 14.88
CA LEU A 548 86.45 107.60 15.03
C LEU A 548 87.18 107.38 13.69
N LEU A 549 86.69 106.48 12.82
CA LEU A 549 87.29 106.19 11.53
C LEU A 549 87.02 107.27 10.47
N HIS A 550 85.77 107.76 10.35
CA HIS A 550 85.37 108.72 9.32
C HIS A 550 86.00 110.11 9.50
N ASN A 551 86.53 110.42 10.68
CA ASN A 551 87.35 111.61 10.91
C ASN A 551 88.72 111.57 10.21
N SER A 552 89.08 110.50 9.47
CA SER A 552 90.46 110.28 8.99
C SER A 552 90.69 110.07 7.49
N ILE A 553 89.68 109.91 6.62
CA ILE A 553 89.90 109.54 5.19
C ILE A 553 88.94 110.29 4.21
N LYS A 554 89.52 110.85 3.12
CA LYS A 554 88.80 111.43 1.96
C LYS A 554 88.80 110.48 0.73
N PRO A 555 87.79 110.49 -0.16
CA PRO A 555 87.71 109.61 -1.32
C PRO A 555 88.02 110.27 -2.69
N PRO A 556 88.59 109.52 -3.66
CA PRO A 556 88.46 109.73 -5.12
C PRO A 556 87.68 108.55 -5.78
N GLU A 557 86.69 108.74 -6.66
CA GLU A 557 86.66 109.23 -8.07
C GLU A 557 86.79 108.13 -9.16
N LYS A 558 86.06 108.31 -10.28
CA LYS A 558 85.80 107.31 -11.36
C LYS A 558 86.55 107.65 -12.66
N GLY A 559 86.71 106.67 -13.57
CA GLY A 559 87.16 106.89 -14.96
C GLY A 559 86.36 106.07 -16.01
N PRO A 560 86.27 106.49 -17.30
CA PRO A 560 85.26 105.99 -18.25
C PRO A 560 85.79 105.34 -19.57
N ASP A 561 84.82 104.98 -20.43
CA ASP A 561 84.80 104.23 -21.70
C ASP A 561 85.93 104.34 -22.76
N ARG A 562 85.98 103.31 -23.62
CA ARG A 562 86.51 103.35 -25.00
C ARG A 562 85.62 102.53 -25.96
N GLY A 563 85.30 103.09 -27.12
CA GLY A 563 84.64 102.38 -28.23
C GLY A 563 85.56 102.20 -29.45
N GLY A 564 85.36 101.14 -30.24
CA GLY A 564 86.19 100.89 -31.43
C GLY A 564 85.98 99.60 -32.23
N ASP A 565 84.85 98.87 -32.09
CA ASP A 565 84.73 97.48 -32.59
C ASP A 565 83.41 97.11 -33.33
N GLU A 566 82.68 98.07 -33.93
CA GLU A 566 81.30 97.87 -34.42
C GLU A 566 81.06 96.65 -35.34
N LYS A 567 81.97 96.30 -36.26
CA LYS A 567 81.77 95.13 -37.14
C LYS A 567 81.95 93.80 -36.41
N GLN A 568 82.90 93.75 -35.47
CA GLN A 568 83.12 92.58 -34.61
C GLN A 568 81.96 92.44 -33.62
N ILE A 569 81.49 93.56 -33.05
CA ILE A 569 80.29 93.63 -32.24
C ILE A 569 79.08 93.08 -33.01
N ASN A 570 78.83 93.50 -34.26
CA ASN A 570 77.68 93.02 -35.04
C ASN A 570 77.71 91.52 -35.36
N LEU A 571 78.88 90.94 -35.67
CA LEU A 571 78.99 89.49 -35.90
C LEU A 571 78.79 88.70 -34.60
N LEU A 572 79.33 89.20 -33.49
CA LEU A 572 79.07 88.66 -32.15
C LEU A 572 77.59 88.79 -31.78
N GLN A 573 76.93 89.92 -32.09
CA GLN A 573 75.52 90.16 -31.88
C GLN A 573 74.65 89.11 -32.60
N GLN A 574 74.94 88.84 -33.88
CA GLN A 574 74.22 87.82 -34.65
C GLN A 574 74.43 86.41 -34.08
N ARG A 575 75.66 86.08 -33.66
CA ARG A 575 75.96 84.79 -33.03
C ARG A 575 75.28 84.65 -31.66
N ILE A 576 75.21 85.74 -30.89
CA ILE A 576 74.47 85.81 -29.63
C ILE A 576 72.98 85.57 -29.89
N SER A 577 72.36 86.25 -30.86
CA SER A 577 70.94 86.03 -31.20
C SER A 577 70.63 84.57 -31.58
N GLN A 578 71.45 83.95 -32.44
CA GLN A 578 71.29 82.53 -32.80
C GLN A 578 71.40 81.61 -31.57
N LEU A 579 72.38 81.86 -30.69
CA LEU A 579 72.52 81.11 -29.46
C LEU A 579 71.36 81.38 -28.48
N THR A 580 70.78 82.58 -28.46
CA THR A 580 69.60 82.91 -27.67
C THR A 580 68.37 82.15 -28.15
N GLU A 581 68.12 82.11 -29.46
CA GLU A 581 67.02 81.34 -30.06
C GLU A 581 67.13 79.84 -29.76
N ILE A 582 68.34 79.25 -29.91
CA ILE A 582 68.60 77.84 -29.57
C ILE A 582 68.44 77.59 -28.07
N ASN A 583 68.90 78.51 -27.21
CA ASN A 583 68.65 78.38 -25.76
C ASN A 583 67.16 78.48 -25.42
N GLN A 584 66.38 79.25 -26.19
CA GLN A 584 64.95 79.42 -25.92
C GLN A 584 64.12 78.22 -26.39
N SER A 585 64.49 77.57 -27.52
CA SER A 585 63.89 76.29 -27.92
C SER A 585 64.28 75.15 -26.97
N LEU A 586 65.54 75.07 -26.54
CA LEU A 586 65.96 74.06 -25.55
C LEU A 586 65.25 74.26 -24.20
N LYS A 587 64.98 75.50 -23.78
CA LYS A 587 64.17 75.77 -22.56
C LYS A 587 62.73 75.26 -22.72
N SER A 588 62.06 75.54 -23.84
CA SER A 588 60.68 75.07 -24.04
C SER A 588 60.60 73.54 -24.16
N ASP A 589 61.61 72.89 -24.73
CA ASP A 589 61.72 71.43 -24.74
C ASP A 589 61.97 70.84 -23.34
N ILE A 590 62.81 71.46 -22.52
CA ILE A 590 63.01 71.06 -21.12
C ILE A 590 61.71 71.21 -20.31
N GLU A 591 60.95 72.29 -20.51
CA GLU A 591 59.65 72.51 -19.86
C GLU A 591 58.61 71.47 -20.30
N ARG A 592 58.55 71.17 -21.60
CA ARG A 592 57.70 70.12 -22.18
C ARG A 592 58.05 68.73 -21.63
N LEU A 593 59.34 68.40 -21.52
CA LEU A 593 59.79 67.14 -20.95
C LEU A 593 59.47 67.04 -19.45
N LYS A 594 59.71 68.09 -18.66
CA LYS A 594 59.31 68.14 -17.25
C LYS A 594 57.81 67.90 -17.07
N ALA A 595 56.97 68.56 -17.88
CA ALA A 595 55.52 68.36 -17.83
C ALA A 595 55.08 66.94 -18.25
N ASN A 596 55.81 66.28 -19.15
CA ASN A 596 55.60 64.87 -19.47
C ASN A 596 55.99 63.94 -18.30
N THR A 597 57.14 64.20 -17.66
CA THR A 597 57.59 63.42 -16.49
C THR A 597 56.57 63.48 -15.36
N ILE A 598 56.11 64.68 -14.98
CA ILE A 598 55.12 64.86 -13.90
C ILE A 598 53.83 64.06 -14.19
N ARG A 599 53.27 64.18 -15.41
CA ARG A 599 52.07 63.40 -15.79
C ARG A 599 52.29 61.88 -15.75
N MET A 600 53.50 61.43 -16.04
CA MET A 600 53.84 60.01 -16.00
C MET A 600 54.03 59.51 -14.57
N GLU A 601 54.62 60.32 -13.68
CA GLU A 601 54.71 60.07 -12.24
C GLU A 601 53.32 60.02 -11.58
N GLU A 602 52.44 60.98 -11.89
CA GLU A 602 51.03 60.98 -11.47
C GLU A 602 50.28 59.71 -11.91
N SER A 603 50.49 59.29 -13.16
CA SER A 603 49.90 58.06 -13.71
C SER A 603 50.44 56.79 -13.02
N VAL A 604 51.74 56.73 -12.72
CA VAL A 604 52.33 55.62 -11.97
C VAL A 604 51.74 55.54 -10.56
N LEU A 605 51.71 56.65 -9.83
CA LEU A 605 51.14 56.71 -8.47
C LEU A 605 49.66 56.31 -8.44
N ALA A 606 48.86 56.72 -9.44
CA ALA A 606 47.46 56.32 -9.58
C ALA A 606 47.32 54.80 -9.82
N ASN A 607 48.18 54.21 -10.65
CA ASN A 607 48.20 52.77 -10.91
C ASN A 607 48.69 51.96 -9.70
N GLU A 608 49.70 52.44 -8.97
CA GLU A 608 50.16 51.84 -7.72
C GLU A 608 49.06 51.83 -6.67
N LYS A 609 48.32 52.93 -6.49
CA LYS A 609 47.18 52.98 -5.57
C LYS A 609 46.12 51.93 -5.94
N ARG A 610 45.76 51.85 -7.23
CA ARG A 610 44.79 50.86 -7.73
C ARG A 610 45.27 49.42 -7.55
N LEU A 611 46.57 49.16 -7.66
CA LEU A 611 47.16 47.85 -7.38
C LEU A 611 47.02 47.48 -5.89
N HIS A 612 47.31 48.41 -4.98
CA HIS A 612 47.13 48.19 -3.53
C HIS A 612 45.66 47.94 -3.16
N GLU A 613 44.73 48.69 -3.74
CA GLU A 613 43.28 48.47 -3.58
C GLU A 613 42.89 47.06 -4.03
N LYS A 614 43.37 46.60 -5.20
CA LYS A 614 43.10 45.25 -5.71
C LYS A 614 43.78 44.15 -4.90
N MET A 615 44.98 44.38 -4.36
CA MET A 615 45.62 43.43 -3.43
C MET A 615 44.81 43.28 -2.14
N HIS A 616 44.24 44.36 -1.61
CA HIS A 616 43.39 44.30 -0.42
C HIS A 616 42.08 43.55 -0.67
N GLU A 617 41.43 43.79 -1.82
CA GLU A 617 40.24 43.06 -2.27
C GLU A 617 40.53 41.55 -2.43
N CYS A 618 41.66 41.17 -3.05
CA CYS A 618 42.08 39.77 -3.15
C CYS A 618 42.31 39.13 -1.77
N ALA A 619 42.90 39.86 -0.82
CA ALA A 619 43.10 39.37 0.55
C ALA A 619 41.77 39.20 1.31
N GLN A 620 40.82 40.12 1.11
CA GLN A 620 39.47 40.01 1.68
C GLN A 620 38.72 38.79 1.10
N LEU A 621 38.68 38.65 -0.23
CA LEU A 621 38.01 37.54 -0.91
C LEU A 621 38.63 36.19 -0.55
N GLY A 622 39.97 36.12 -0.38
CA GLY A 622 40.64 34.94 0.14
C GLY A 622 40.15 34.55 1.54
N GLY A 623 40.07 35.51 2.46
CA GLY A 623 39.53 35.28 3.80
C GLY A 623 38.05 34.93 3.82
N GLU A 624 37.24 35.42 2.89
CA GLU A 624 35.83 35.02 2.73
C GLU A 624 35.71 33.58 2.19
N LEU A 625 36.54 33.20 1.22
CA LEU A 625 36.60 31.84 0.69
C LEU A 625 36.99 30.82 1.77
N ASP A 626 37.98 31.13 2.60
CA ASP A 626 38.42 30.21 3.67
C ASP A 626 37.36 30.08 4.79
N ARG A 627 36.67 31.17 5.16
CA ARG A 627 35.49 31.07 6.06
C ARG A 627 34.38 30.19 5.47
N ALA A 628 34.06 30.36 4.18
CA ALA A 628 33.06 29.55 3.50
C ALA A 628 33.46 28.05 3.45
N ARG A 629 34.75 27.74 3.28
CA ARG A 629 35.30 26.38 3.38
C ARG A 629 35.14 25.80 4.78
N ASP A 630 35.50 26.54 5.82
CA ASP A 630 35.36 26.11 7.22
C ASP A 630 33.89 25.91 7.62
N GLU A 631 32.98 26.76 7.13
CA GLU A 631 31.54 26.61 7.33
C GLU A 631 30.99 25.36 6.60
N ALA A 632 31.38 25.14 5.35
CA ALA A 632 31.01 23.94 4.59
C ALA A 632 31.55 22.65 5.25
N ALA A 633 32.80 22.65 5.72
CA ALA A 633 33.39 21.53 6.44
C ALA A 633 32.63 21.21 7.74
N ARG A 634 32.30 22.23 8.54
CA ARG A 634 31.49 22.07 9.77
C ARG A 634 30.04 21.65 9.47
N ALA A 635 29.45 22.11 8.37
CA ALA A 635 28.13 21.67 7.95
C ALA A 635 28.12 20.19 7.53
N LEU A 636 29.15 19.75 6.78
CA LEU A 636 29.34 18.36 6.38
C LEU A 636 29.58 17.45 7.60
N GLN A 637 30.39 17.88 8.57
CA GLN A 637 30.60 17.14 9.81
C GLN A 637 29.28 16.90 10.57
N ARG A 638 28.47 17.95 10.80
CA ARG A 638 27.16 17.82 11.46
C ARG A 638 26.20 16.93 10.67
N ALA A 639 26.25 16.97 9.34
CA ALA A 639 25.45 16.07 8.50
C ALA A 639 25.86 14.61 8.70
N ASN A 640 27.17 14.32 8.69
CA ASN A 640 27.70 12.99 8.95
C ASN A 640 27.31 12.48 10.34
N GLU A 641 27.50 13.28 11.40
CA GLU A 641 27.10 12.97 12.78
C GLU A 641 25.61 12.61 12.91
N ARG A 642 24.72 13.35 12.22
CA ARG A 642 23.29 13.00 12.15
C ARG A 642 23.05 11.66 11.44
N THR A 643 23.68 11.42 10.29
CA THR A 643 23.51 10.15 9.56
C THR A 643 24.08 8.95 10.31
N ASP A 644 25.16 9.12 11.06
CA ASP A 644 25.75 8.08 11.91
C ASP A 644 24.85 7.77 13.11
N THR A 645 24.24 8.80 13.71
CA THR A 645 23.26 8.65 14.79
C THR A 645 22.00 7.91 14.30
N LEU A 646 21.48 8.27 13.12
CA LEU A 646 20.37 7.58 12.49
C LEU A 646 20.72 6.11 12.18
N ARG A 647 21.91 5.85 11.63
CA ARG A 647 22.38 4.49 11.33
C ARG A 647 22.47 3.62 12.58
N LYS A 648 23.03 4.15 13.67
CA LYS A 648 23.08 3.48 14.99
C LYS A 648 21.68 3.18 15.52
N CYS A 649 20.77 4.14 15.47
CA CYS A 649 19.37 3.96 15.88
C CYS A 649 18.67 2.85 15.08
N MET A 650 18.76 2.90 13.75
CA MET A 650 18.20 1.86 12.87
C MET A 650 18.81 0.48 13.14
N GLN A 651 20.12 0.40 13.36
CA GLN A 651 20.80 -0.86 13.68
C GLN A 651 20.36 -1.43 15.04
N THR A 652 20.12 -0.57 16.05
CA THR A 652 19.53 -0.98 17.33
C THR A 652 18.11 -1.52 17.15
N THR A 653 17.27 -0.85 16.34
CA THR A 653 15.92 -1.32 16.03
C THR A 653 15.91 -2.66 15.29
N VAL A 654 16.82 -2.87 14.32
CA VAL A 654 16.99 -4.17 13.65
C VAL A 654 17.35 -5.26 14.66
N GLY A 655 18.34 -5.02 15.53
CA GLY A 655 18.73 -5.97 16.57
C GLY A 655 17.65 -6.25 17.64
N GLU A 656 16.69 -5.34 17.84
CA GLU A 656 15.48 -5.57 18.64
C GLU A 656 14.49 -6.48 17.89
N LEU A 657 14.18 -6.17 16.63
CA LEU A 657 13.28 -6.99 15.80
C LEU A 657 13.82 -8.41 15.58
N GLU A 658 15.14 -8.58 15.43
CA GLU A 658 15.79 -9.89 15.35
C GLU A 658 15.62 -10.70 16.65
N ARG A 659 15.73 -10.06 17.82
CA ARG A 659 15.49 -10.71 19.12
C ARG A 659 14.01 -11.07 19.30
N GLN A 660 13.09 -10.20 18.89
CA GLN A 660 11.65 -10.50 18.93
C GLN A 660 11.27 -11.65 17.98
N LEU A 661 11.87 -11.70 16.79
CA LEU A 661 11.70 -12.81 15.84
C LEU A 661 12.27 -14.13 16.39
N ALA A 662 13.40 -14.09 17.09
CA ALA A 662 13.95 -15.27 17.76
C ALA A 662 13.06 -15.74 18.92
N ALA A 663 12.56 -14.82 19.74
CA ALA A 663 11.67 -15.12 20.87
C ALA A 663 10.33 -15.72 20.41
N THR A 664 9.67 -15.12 19.41
CA THR A 664 8.42 -15.64 18.83
C THR A 664 8.61 -17.01 18.19
N ARG A 665 9.71 -17.24 17.46
CA ARG A 665 10.06 -18.58 16.94
C ARG A 665 10.25 -19.62 18.05
N ALA A 666 10.83 -19.24 19.19
CA ALA A 666 10.97 -20.14 20.34
C ALA A 666 9.61 -20.43 20.98
N GLN A 667 8.76 -19.42 21.18
CA GLN A 667 7.39 -19.58 21.70
C GLN A 667 6.54 -20.50 20.82
N VAL A 668 6.58 -20.34 19.50
CA VAL A 668 5.87 -21.22 18.55
C VAL A 668 6.32 -22.67 18.72
N LYS A 669 7.64 -22.94 18.75
CA LYS A 669 8.16 -24.31 18.96
C LYS A 669 7.73 -24.92 20.29
N THR A 670 7.66 -24.13 21.36
CA THR A 670 7.15 -24.60 22.66
C THR A 670 5.67 -24.96 22.56
N ALA A 671 4.84 -24.09 21.97
CA ALA A 671 3.40 -24.35 21.79
C ALA A 671 3.13 -25.55 20.86
N GLU A 672 3.96 -25.76 19.82
CA GLU A 672 3.89 -26.95 18.96
C GLU A 672 4.18 -28.24 19.75
N LYS A 673 5.23 -28.23 20.58
CA LYS A 673 5.57 -29.36 21.47
C LYS A 673 4.48 -29.63 22.50
N GLU A 674 3.90 -28.61 23.12
CA GLU A 674 2.79 -28.75 24.07
C GLU A 674 1.55 -29.35 23.39
N ARG A 675 1.20 -28.88 22.18
CA ARG A 675 0.12 -29.45 21.35
C ARG A 675 0.38 -30.92 21.04
N GLU A 676 1.59 -31.29 20.63
CA GLU A 676 1.99 -32.68 20.36
C GLU A 676 1.94 -33.55 21.62
N GLU A 677 2.36 -33.05 22.79
CA GLU A 677 2.22 -33.76 24.05
C GLU A 677 0.76 -34.03 24.43
N VAL A 678 -0.14 -33.04 24.26
CA VAL A 678 -1.58 -33.21 24.49
C VAL A 678 -2.19 -34.21 23.50
N GLN A 679 -1.85 -34.11 22.22
CA GLN A 679 -2.32 -35.03 21.19
C GLN A 679 -1.87 -36.48 21.46
N ASN A 680 -0.61 -36.68 21.87
CA ASN A 680 -0.09 -38.00 22.24
C ASN A 680 -0.80 -38.57 23.49
N ARG A 681 -1.05 -37.75 24.53
CA ARG A 681 -1.82 -38.18 25.71
C ARG A 681 -3.24 -38.62 25.34
N MET A 682 -3.92 -37.84 24.50
CA MET A 682 -5.26 -38.17 24.01
C MET A 682 -5.25 -39.47 23.17
N GLN A 683 -4.29 -39.65 22.27
CA GLN A 683 -4.15 -40.87 21.47
C GLN A 683 -3.90 -42.12 22.34
N CYS A 684 -3.12 -42.00 23.41
CA CYS A 684 -2.92 -43.06 24.40
C CYS A 684 -4.20 -43.38 25.17
N GLN A 685 -5.00 -42.38 25.56
CA GLN A 685 -6.30 -42.61 26.20
C GLN A 685 -7.28 -43.33 25.27
N ILE A 686 -7.38 -42.89 24.00
CA ILE A 686 -8.22 -43.52 22.98
C ILE A 686 -7.83 -45.00 22.81
N LYS A 687 -6.55 -45.31 22.61
CA LYS A 687 -6.08 -46.71 22.50
C LYS A 687 -6.48 -47.56 23.70
N ARG A 688 -6.28 -47.04 24.91
CA ARG A 688 -6.60 -47.75 26.16
C ARG A 688 -8.11 -47.98 26.32
N LEU A 689 -8.95 -47.03 25.87
CA LEU A 689 -10.40 -47.20 25.83
C LEU A 689 -10.82 -48.24 24.77
N SER A 690 -10.20 -48.24 23.59
CA SER A 690 -10.43 -49.26 22.56
C SER A 690 -10.06 -50.67 23.04
N GLU A 691 -8.90 -50.84 23.66
CA GLU A 691 -8.44 -52.11 24.26
C GLU A 691 -9.41 -52.59 25.37
N ASN A 692 -9.84 -51.70 26.26
CA ASN A 692 -10.83 -52.02 27.30
C ASN A 692 -12.18 -52.42 26.69
N PHE A 693 -12.61 -51.74 25.63
CA PHE A 693 -13.87 -52.01 24.93
C PHE A 693 -13.83 -53.36 24.20
N GLU A 694 -12.73 -53.70 23.53
CA GLU A 694 -12.52 -55.01 22.89
C GLU A 694 -12.51 -56.14 23.93
N GLN A 695 -11.85 -55.96 25.07
CA GLN A 695 -11.91 -56.91 26.19
C GLN A 695 -13.34 -57.07 26.76
N ALA A 696 -14.10 -55.98 26.85
CA ALA A 696 -15.51 -56.04 27.27
C ALA A 696 -16.38 -56.80 26.25
N GLN A 697 -16.20 -56.56 24.95
CA GLN A 697 -16.88 -57.29 23.88
C GLN A 697 -16.56 -58.80 23.92
N LEU A 698 -15.28 -59.17 24.06
CA LEU A 698 -14.86 -60.57 24.20
C LEU A 698 -15.49 -61.23 25.44
N ARG A 699 -15.60 -60.51 26.56
CA ARG A 699 -16.27 -61.00 27.77
C ARG A 699 -17.78 -61.18 27.58
N ILE A 700 -18.45 -60.27 26.89
CA ILE A 700 -19.88 -60.38 26.53
C ILE A 700 -20.11 -61.58 25.61
N LEU A 701 -19.27 -61.76 24.59
CA LEU A 701 -19.31 -62.94 23.69
C LEU A 701 -19.12 -64.26 24.48
N GLY A 702 -18.15 -64.30 25.40
CA GLY A 702 -17.93 -65.45 26.27
C GLY A 702 -19.13 -65.77 27.17
N LEU A 703 -19.72 -64.76 27.80
CA LEU A 703 -20.92 -64.91 28.63
C LEU A 703 -22.14 -65.36 27.80
N ASN A 704 -22.38 -64.76 26.63
CA ASN A 704 -23.45 -65.19 25.72
C ASN A 704 -23.26 -66.65 25.28
N THR A 705 -22.01 -67.08 25.03
CA THR A 705 -21.69 -68.47 24.70
C THR A 705 -22.03 -69.41 25.86
N GLN A 706 -21.70 -69.04 27.11
CA GLN A 706 -22.05 -69.80 28.30
C GLN A 706 -23.57 -69.85 28.53
N VAL A 707 -24.27 -68.72 28.37
CA VAL A 707 -25.74 -68.65 28.48
C VAL A 707 -26.41 -69.53 27.42
N ASN A 708 -25.93 -69.53 26.19
CA ASN A 708 -26.46 -70.39 25.14
C ASN A 708 -26.17 -71.87 25.41
N ALA A 709 -24.98 -72.22 25.89
CA ALA A 709 -24.65 -73.58 26.31
C ALA A 709 -25.55 -74.07 27.46
N LEU A 710 -25.83 -73.21 28.45
CA LEU A 710 -26.77 -73.49 29.54
C LEU A 710 -28.21 -73.65 29.03
N ARG A 711 -28.68 -72.78 28.12
CA ARG A 711 -29.99 -72.93 27.47
C ARG A 711 -30.10 -74.27 26.75
N HIS A 712 -29.10 -74.64 25.95
CA HIS A 712 -29.10 -75.94 25.27
C HIS A 712 -29.04 -77.13 26.25
N ALA A 713 -28.29 -77.04 27.35
CA ALA A 713 -28.24 -78.08 28.38
C ALA A 713 -29.58 -78.27 29.11
N VAL A 714 -30.28 -77.17 29.44
CA VAL A 714 -31.62 -77.19 30.03
C VAL A 714 -32.65 -77.73 29.04
N SER A 715 -32.61 -77.30 27.77
CA SER A 715 -33.47 -77.88 26.71
C SER A 715 -33.15 -79.36 26.42
N SER A 716 -31.93 -79.81 26.67
CA SER A 716 -31.50 -81.20 26.49
C SER A 716 -31.79 -82.11 27.70
N THR A 717 -32.27 -81.57 28.82
CA THR A 717 -32.61 -82.35 30.03
C THR A 717 -34.12 -82.41 30.30
N GLY A 718 -34.95 -81.87 29.39
CA GLY A 718 -36.41 -81.84 29.49
C GLY A 718 -37.14 -82.85 28.59
N GLU A 719 -36.90 -84.15 28.75
CA GLU A 719 -37.97 -85.13 28.55
C GLU A 719 -38.71 -85.29 29.90
N GLY A 720 -39.85 -84.62 30.03
CA GLY A 720 -40.65 -84.62 31.26
C GLY A 720 -41.87 -83.71 31.15
N GLU A 721 -43.05 -84.32 31.23
CA GLU A 721 -44.39 -83.74 31.03
C GLU A 721 -44.70 -82.55 31.97
N GLY A 722 -45.57 -81.62 31.52
CA GLY A 722 -46.22 -80.65 32.42
C GLY A 722 -46.78 -79.39 31.75
N ASP A 723 -48.05 -79.40 31.36
CA ASP A 723 -48.80 -78.17 31.04
C ASP A 723 -48.96 -77.28 32.27
N THR A 724 -48.63 -75.98 32.20
CA THR A 724 -49.58 -74.89 32.51
C THR A 724 -49.01 -73.49 32.22
N GLU A 725 -49.92 -72.54 32.05
CA GLU A 725 -49.68 -71.12 31.81
C GLU A 725 -48.99 -70.42 33.00
N ALA A 726 -47.97 -69.59 32.72
CA ALA A 726 -47.83 -68.26 33.34
C ALA A 726 -46.68 -67.44 32.73
N GLN A 727 -47.00 -66.19 32.37
CA GLN A 727 -46.12 -65.02 32.33
C GLN A 727 -44.76 -65.12 31.63
N ALA A 728 -44.69 -64.42 30.50
CA ALA A 728 -43.46 -63.79 30.05
C ALA A 728 -42.85 -62.96 31.19
N GLN A 729 -41.74 -63.44 31.75
CA GLN A 729 -41.01 -62.72 32.79
C GLN A 729 -40.21 -61.61 32.12
N GLU A 730 -40.88 -60.48 31.92
CA GLU A 730 -40.32 -59.25 31.38
C GLU A 730 -39.12 -58.82 32.24
N CYS A 731 -37.94 -58.75 31.63
CA CYS A 731 -36.71 -58.47 32.35
C CYS A 731 -36.73 -57.03 32.86
N THR A 732 -36.60 -56.85 34.17
CA THR A 732 -36.76 -55.59 34.91
C THR A 732 -35.62 -54.58 34.70
N CYS A 733 -34.94 -54.61 33.54
CA CYS A 733 -33.88 -53.69 33.17
C CYS A 733 -34.33 -52.53 32.26
N LYS A 734 -35.59 -52.48 31.84
CA LYS A 734 -36.12 -51.39 30.97
C LYS A 734 -36.41 -50.06 31.69
N SER A 735 -36.53 -50.03 33.02
CA SER A 735 -36.98 -48.84 33.77
C SER A 735 -35.85 -48.08 34.50
N PHE A 736 -34.64 -48.04 33.93
CA PHE A 736 -33.48 -47.36 34.56
C PHE A 736 -32.82 -46.29 33.69
N PHE A 737 -33.33 -46.07 32.48
CA PHE A 737 -32.91 -44.99 31.58
C PHE A 737 -34.12 -44.50 30.76
N GLU A 738 -35.04 -43.81 31.45
CA GLU A 738 -35.85 -42.69 30.93
C GLU A 738 -35.42 -41.43 31.70
#